data_AF-A0A8D3A6Z5-F1
#
_entry.id   AF-A0A8D3A6Z5-F1
#
_cell.length_a   1.000
_cell.length_b   1.000
_cell.length_c   1.000
_cell.angle_alpha   90.00
_cell.angle_beta   90.00
_cell.angle_gamma   90.00
#
_symmetry.space_group_name_H-M   'P 1'
#
loop_
_entity.id
_entity.type
_entity.pdbx_description
1 polymer ?
#
loop_
_entity_poly.entity_id
_entity_poly.type
_entity_poly.pdbx_seq_one_letter_code
_entity_poly.pdbx_strand_id
1 'polypeptide(L)'
;MVFRGTITDAADFDPSADAEALYNAMKGFGSDKEAILDLVTSRSNAQRQDVIAAYKSNFGKDLIDDLKYELTGKFERLIVCLMRAPAYHDAKEIHDAIKGAGTNEKCLIEVLASRNNRQIHEMVAAYKDAYGRDMEEDIIMDTSGHFKKMLVVLLQGTRDESGVVDADLVEQDAQDLFAAGEEQWGTDEAKFIMILGNRSMTHLHMVFDAYEKIAETSIEDSIKNELSGDFERLMLAVVQGIRSLPMFFAKRLYKSMKGLGTADDTLIRIMICRSEIDMLDIRECFRLIYEKSLYNMIKDDTSGDYKRTLLNLCGGDDDLAGEFFPEAAQIAYKMWELSAMTKVQLRPTVRPASSFDPAADAQALRKAMKGFGTDEDAIIDIVAQRSNAQRQEIRQAFKSLLGRDLMKDLKSELSKNLERLIIGLMLTPAEFDAKMMQKAIEGAGTDEHALIEILVTRSNEEILAMNAAYQDAYKKSLEEAIESDTSGLFCRILVSLVQGAREECPEDLERANADAQELAEACNADSDDMEVKFMSILCTRSFPHLRKVMQEFVRYTNKDIEQTIKKDMSGDVKNAFYAIVRSVKNKPSYFADRLYKAMKGLGTDDRALIRIMVSRSEIDLFNIRKEFKETHDVSLHEFIQVESMIGDTSGDYRKTLLMLCGGED
;
A
#
# COMPACT_ATOMS: atom_id res chain seq x y z
N MET A 1 -6.08 -0.43 27.94
CA MET A 1 -6.49 -0.06 26.57
C MET A 1 -7.84 0.62 26.66
N VAL A 2 -8.02 1.76 26.00
CA VAL A 2 -9.35 2.37 25.81
C VAL A 2 -10.14 1.48 24.86
N PHE A 3 -11.45 1.34 25.06
CA PHE A 3 -12.29 0.58 24.14
C PHE A 3 -12.38 1.30 22.79
N ARG A 4 -12.03 0.61 21.70
CA ARG A 4 -11.94 1.18 20.34
C ARG A 4 -12.74 0.36 19.31
N GLY A 5 -13.69 -0.43 19.81
CA GLY A 5 -14.68 -1.12 18.98
C GLY A 5 -15.76 -0.17 18.45
N THR A 6 -16.37 -0.57 17.34
CA THR A 6 -17.54 0.09 16.73
C THR A 6 -18.86 -0.39 17.34
N ILE A 7 -18.89 -1.59 17.93
CA ILE A 7 -20.06 -2.18 18.58
C ILE A 7 -19.87 -2.07 20.09
N THR A 8 -20.78 -1.41 20.79
CA THR A 8 -20.74 -1.24 22.26
C THR A 8 -21.95 -1.89 22.92
N ASP A 9 -21.91 -2.04 24.25
CA ASP A 9 -23.08 -2.42 25.02
C ASP A 9 -24.24 -1.44 24.76
N ALA A 10 -25.42 -1.97 24.44
CA ALA A 10 -26.66 -1.19 24.41
C ALA A 10 -27.07 -0.79 25.84
N ALA A 11 -27.37 0.48 26.06
CA ALA A 11 -27.68 1.02 27.40
C ALA A 11 -29.01 0.48 27.97
N ASP A 12 -30.04 0.36 27.13
CA ASP A 12 -31.39 -0.09 27.51
C ASP A 12 -31.61 -1.56 27.13
N PHE A 13 -30.68 -2.44 27.49
CA PHE A 13 -30.69 -3.84 27.10
C PHE A 13 -31.64 -4.70 27.97
N ASP A 14 -32.58 -5.40 27.32
CA ASP A 14 -33.39 -6.47 27.90
C ASP A 14 -33.28 -7.73 27.01
N PRO A 15 -32.59 -8.80 27.48
CA PRO A 15 -32.40 -10.00 26.69
C PRO A 15 -33.72 -10.72 26.36
N SER A 16 -34.76 -10.59 27.20
CA SER A 16 -36.05 -11.23 26.94
C SER A 16 -36.83 -10.52 25.84
N ALA A 17 -36.81 -9.18 25.85
CA ALA A 17 -37.42 -8.37 24.80
C ALA A 17 -36.73 -8.59 23.45
N ASP A 18 -35.39 -8.63 23.43
CA ASP A 18 -34.63 -8.90 22.22
C ASP A 18 -34.84 -10.33 21.70
N ALA A 19 -34.93 -11.33 22.58
CA ALA A 19 -35.27 -12.70 22.20
C ALA A 19 -36.67 -12.78 21.57
N GLU A 20 -37.65 -12.06 22.11
CA GLU A 20 -39.00 -11.97 21.54
C GLU A 20 -39.00 -11.25 20.18
N ALA A 21 -38.21 -10.17 20.04
CA ALA A 21 -38.06 -9.46 18.78
C ALA A 21 -37.48 -10.38 17.70
N LEU A 22 -36.42 -11.13 17.99
CA LEU A 22 -35.85 -12.11 17.05
C LEU A 22 -36.83 -13.24 16.73
N TYR A 23 -37.57 -13.75 17.72
CA TYR A 23 -38.59 -14.78 17.48
C TYR A 23 -39.67 -14.28 16.52
N ASN A 24 -40.15 -13.06 16.72
CA ASN A 24 -41.18 -12.45 15.88
C ASN A 24 -40.64 -12.13 14.47
N ALA A 25 -39.39 -11.69 14.35
CA ALA A 25 -38.75 -11.44 13.06
C ALA A 25 -38.60 -12.71 12.21
N MET A 26 -38.52 -13.89 12.85
CA MET A 26 -38.44 -15.20 12.20
C MET A 26 -39.81 -15.90 12.07
N LYS A 27 -40.91 -15.24 12.42
CA LYS A 27 -42.24 -15.85 12.42
C LYS A 27 -42.98 -15.59 11.11
N GLY A 28 -43.37 -16.66 10.43
CA GLY A 28 -44.23 -16.59 9.25
C GLY A 28 -43.54 -17.18 8.02
N PHE A 29 -43.90 -16.69 6.82
CA PHE A 29 -43.21 -17.09 5.61
C PHE A 29 -42.06 -16.11 5.33
N GLY A 30 -40.83 -16.61 5.43
CA GLY A 30 -39.62 -15.79 5.38
C GLY A 30 -39.34 -15.09 6.72
N SER A 31 -38.34 -14.22 6.72
CA SER A 31 -37.85 -13.50 7.90
C SER A 31 -37.66 -12.01 7.64
N ASP A 32 -37.86 -11.21 8.69
CA ASP A 32 -37.52 -9.79 8.72
C ASP A 32 -36.01 -9.64 8.96
N LYS A 33 -35.25 -9.74 7.86
CA LYS A 33 -33.79 -9.68 7.88
C LYS A 33 -33.26 -8.36 8.42
N GLU A 34 -34.00 -7.27 8.22
CA GLU A 34 -33.66 -5.94 8.70
C GLU A 34 -33.77 -5.86 10.22
N ALA A 35 -34.88 -6.35 10.80
CA ALA A 35 -35.00 -6.44 12.26
C ALA A 35 -33.92 -7.33 12.88
N ILE A 36 -33.61 -8.47 12.25
CA ILE A 36 -32.55 -9.39 12.71
C ILE A 36 -31.19 -8.70 12.68
N LEU A 37 -30.82 -8.08 11.56
CA LEU A 37 -29.49 -7.49 11.42
C LEU A 37 -29.32 -6.25 12.30
N ASP A 38 -30.33 -5.40 12.43
CA ASP A 38 -30.27 -4.19 13.25
C ASP A 38 -30.14 -4.53 14.73
N LEU A 39 -30.87 -5.54 15.22
CA LEU A 39 -30.74 -6.01 16.59
C LEU A 39 -29.36 -6.63 16.83
N VAL A 40 -28.95 -7.60 16.01
CA VAL A 40 -27.67 -8.30 16.20
C VAL A 40 -26.50 -7.32 16.15
N THR A 41 -26.50 -6.37 15.21
CA THR A 41 -25.43 -5.36 15.07
C THR A 41 -25.55 -4.17 16.02
N SER A 42 -26.54 -4.13 16.91
CA SER A 42 -26.65 -3.11 17.96
C SER A 42 -26.52 -3.67 19.37
N ARG A 43 -26.08 -4.91 19.50
CA ARG A 43 -25.77 -5.57 20.79
C ARG A 43 -24.32 -6.04 20.78
N SER A 44 -23.63 -5.89 21.91
CA SER A 44 -22.32 -6.49 22.10
C SER A 44 -22.41 -8.01 22.13
N ASN A 45 -21.30 -8.71 21.92
CA ASN A 45 -21.31 -10.17 21.94
C ASN A 45 -21.80 -10.72 23.30
N ALA A 46 -21.41 -10.08 24.40
CA ALA A 46 -21.88 -10.43 25.74
C ALA A 46 -23.42 -10.37 25.83
N GLN A 47 -24.02 -9.27 25.35
CA GLN A 47 -25.47 -9.12 25.28
C GLN A 47 -26.11 -10.17 24.35
N ARG A 48 -25.48 -10.50 23.22
CA ARG A 48 -25.98 -11.57 22.33
C ARG A 48 -25.99 -12.95 23.02
N GLN A 49 -25.02 -13.23 23.91
CA GLN A 49 -25.04 -14.47 24.71
C GLN A 49 -26.25 -14.50 25.66
N ASP A 50 -26.56 -13.39 26.30
CA ASP A 50 -27.75 -13.27 27.16
C ASP A 50 -29.06 -13.44 26.36
N VAL A 51 -29.11 -12.90 25.13
CA VAL A 51 -30.25 -13.10 24.22
C VAL A 51 -30.41 -14.57 23.83
N ILE A 52 -29.32 -15.29 23.55
CA ILE A 52 -29.37 -16.74 23.27
C ILE A 52 -29.96 -17.50 24.46
N ALA A 53 -29.49 -17.20 25.67
CA ALA A 53 -29.99 -17.83 26.88
C ALA A 53 -31.48 -17.53 27.12
N ALA A 54 -31.90 -16.27 26.95
CA ALA A 54 -33.29 -15.85 27.07
C ALA A 54 -34.20 -16.49 26.01
N TYR A 55 -33.74 -16.59 24.75
CA TYR A 55 -34.46 -17.25 23.68
C TYR A 55 -34.71 -18.74 24.01
N LYS A 56 -33.69 -19.42 24.53
CA LYS A 56 -33.81 -20.81 24.96
C LYS A 56 -34.81 -20.97 26.11
N SER A 57 -34.78 -20.07 27.09
CA SER A 57 -35.69 -20.08 28.24
C SER A 57 -37.14 -19.79 27.83
N ASN A 58 -37.36 -18.78 26.98
CA ASN A 58 -38.69 -18.28 26.64
C ASN A 58 -39.41 -19.16 25.61
N PHE A 59 -38.68 -19.76 24.66
CA PHE A 59 -39.27 -20.50 23.54
C PHE A 59 -38.88 -21.98 23.50
N GLY A 60 -37.91 -22.42 24.32
CA GLY A 60 -37.40 -23.80 24.31
C GLY A 60 -36.55 -24.15 23.08
N LYS A 61 -36.34 -23.20 22.17
CA LYS A 61 -35.65 -23.38 20.88
C LYS A 61 -34.20 -22.90 20.92
N ASP A 62 -33.40 -23.36 19.97
CA ASP A 62 -32.04 -22.87 19.78
C ASP A 62 -32.03 -21.71 18.78
N LEU A 63 -31.63 -20.52 19.24
CA LEU A 63 -31.64 -19.31 18.41
C LEU A 63 -30.72 -19.43 17.20
N ILE A 64 -29.56 -20.08 17.34
CA ILE A 64 -28.60 -20.21 16.26
C ILE A 64 -29.13 -21.14 15.17
N ASP A 65 -29.78 -22.25 15.56
CA ASP A 65 -30.39 -23.16 14.59
C ASP A 65 -31.60 -22.55 13.87
N ASP A 66 -32.44 -21.79 14.59
CA ASP A 66 -33.54 -21.03 13.96
C ASP A 66 -32.99 -19.98 12.96
N LEU A 67 -31.90 -19.28 13.30
CA LEU A 67 -31.24 -18.34 12.38
C LEU A 67 -30.64 -19.03 11.15
N LYS A 68 -30.02 -20.21 11.29
CA LYS A 68 -29.53 -21.01 10.14
C LYS A 68 -30.66 -21.50 9.24
N TYR A 69 -31.85 -21.74 9.81
CA TYR A 69 -33.00 -22.18 9.05
C TYR A 69 -33.61 -21.02 8.24
N GLU A 70 -33.72 -19.84 8.84
CA GLU A 70 -34.36 -18.66 8.23
C GLU A 70 -33.45 -17.86 7.29
N LEU A 71 -32.14 -17.93 7.49
CA LEU A 71 -31.15 -17.18 6.71
C LEU A 71 -30.39 -18.12 5.77
N THR A 72 -29.84 -17.56 4.69
CA THR A 72 -28.97 -18.33 3.78
C THR A 72 -27.73 -17.55 3.35
N GLY A 73 -26.68 -18.28 2.98
CA GLY A 73 -25.51 -17.73 2.28
C GLY A 73 -24.62 -16.86 3.18
N LYS A 74 -24.00 -15.81 2.59
CA LYS A 74 -23.04 -14.94 3.30
C LYS A 74 -23.67 -14.19 4.48
N PHE A 75 -24.93 -13.79 4.32
CA PHE A 75 -25.68 -13.10 5.37
C PHE A 75 -25.94 -14.04 6.57
N GLU A 76 -26.35 -15.29 6.32
CA GLU A 76 -26.47 -16.33 7.35
C GLU A 76 -25.15 -16.54 8.08
N ARG A 77 -24.05 -16.77 7.34
CA ARG A 77 -22.73 -16.99 7.94
C ARG A 77 -22.35 -15.83 8.87
N LEU A 78 -22.50 -14.60 8.40
CA LEU A 78 -22.15 -13.40 9.17
C LEU A 78 -22.98 -13.29 10.46
N ILE A 79 -24.30 -13.40 10.37
CA ILE A 79 -25.19 -13.31 11.54
C ILE A 79 -24.93 -14.46 12.53
N VAL A 80 -24.84 -15.70 12.04
CA VAL A 80 -24.58 -16.87 12.90
C VAL A 80 -23.22 -16.78 13.58
N CYS A 81 -22.19 -16.27 12.90
CA CYS A 81 -20.87 -16.07 13.52
C CYS A 81 -20.89 -14.93 14.56
N LEU A 82 -21.64 -13.84 14.33
CA LEU A 82 -21.81 -12.76 15.32
C LEU A 82 -22.46 -13.22 16.63
N MET A 83 -23.27 -14.29 16.59
CA MET A 83 -23.92 -14.87 17.75
C MET A 83 -23.00 -15.80 18.57
N ARG A 84 -21.86 -16.26 18.03
CA ARG A 84 -20.93 -17.12 18.77
C ARG A 84 -20.06 -16.30 19.71
N ALA A 85 -19.75 -16.85 20.89
CA ALA A 85 -18.71 -16.27 21.75
C ALA A 85 -17.36 -16.20 21.00
N PRO A 86 -16.50 -15.19 21.26
CA PRO A 86 -15.31 -14.93 20.43
C PRO A 86 -14.37 -16.14 20.33
N ALA A 87 -14.11 -16.82 21.45
CA ALA A 87 -13.27 -18.01 21.49
C ALA A 87 -13.83 -19.18 20.67
N TYR A 88 -15.15 -19.38 20.65
CA TYR A 88 -15.81 -20.41 19.83
C TYR A 88 -15.84 -20.03 18.36
N HIS A 89 -15.92 -18.74 18.03
CA HIS A 89 -15.78 -18.28 16.66
C HIS A 89 -14.36 -18.56 16.13
N ASP A 90 -13.32 -18.20 16.88
CA ASP A 90 -11.94 -18.47 16.50
C ASP A 90 -11.66 -19.98 16.39
N ALA A 91 -12.13 -20.77 17.37
CA ALA A 91 -12.01 -22.23 17.32
C ALA A 91 -12.68 -22.84 16.09
N LYS A 92 -13.83 -22.29 15.68
CA LYS A 92 -14.51 -22.71 14.44
C LYS A 92 -13.72 -22.32 13.19
N GLU A 93 -13.17 -21.11 13.13
CA GLU A 93 -12.36 -20.69 11.98
C GLU A 93 -11.09 -21.54 11.84
N ILE A 94 -10.41 -21.87 12.95
CA ILE A 94 -9.27 -22.81 12.95
C ILE A 94 -9.71 -24.22 12.51
N HIS A 95 -10.81 -24.74 13.06
CA HIS A 95 -11.34 -26.05 12.67
C HIS A 95 -11.68 -26.10 11.18
N ASP A 96 -12.38 -25.09 10.65
CA ASP A 96 -12.73 -25.05 9.24
C ASP A 96 -11.50 -24.85 8.35
N ALA A 97 -10.43 -24.22 8.85
CA ALA A 97 -9.17 -24.04 8.12
C ALA A 97 -8.36 -25.33 7.95
N ILE A 98 -8.52 -26.31 8.83
CA ILE A 98 -7.80 -27.59 8.78
C ILE A 98 -8.72 -28.77 8.43
N LYS A 99 -10.04 -28.56 8.44
CA LYS A 99 -11.01 -29.59 8.07
C LYS A 99 -11.12 -29.73 6.55
N GLY A 100 -10.81 -30.92 6.06
CA GLY A 100 -11.12 -31.34 4.70
C GLY A 100 -9.87 -31.67 3.89
N ALA A 101 -9.96 -31.59 2.57
CA ALA A 101 -8.80 -31.75 1.70
C ALA A 101 -8.13 -30.36 1.51
N GLY A 102 -6.89 -30.24 1.98
CA GLY A 102 -6.14 -28.99 1.97
C GLY A 102 -6.29 -28.19 3.26
N THR A 103 -5.50 -27.12 3.37
CA THR A 103 -5.42 -26.27 4.56
C THR A 103 -5.61 -24.82 4.13
N ASN A 104 -6.24 -24.01 4.97
CA ASN A 104 -6.35 -22.57 4.76
C ASN A 104 -5.27 -21.85 5.59
N GLU A 105 -4.04 -21.84 5.09
CA GLU A 105 -2.88 -21.25 5.79
C GLU A 105 -3.11 -19.75 6.06
N LYS A 106 -3.81 -19.05 5.14
CA LYS A 106 -4.14 -17.62 5.32
C LYS A 106 -4.99 -17.37 6.56
N CYS A 107 -5.91 -18.28 6.91
CA CYS A 107 -6.72 -18.21 8.12
C CYS A 107 -5.87 -18.50 9.36
N LEU A 108 -5.08 -19.59 9.33
CA LEU A 108 -4.18 -19.95 10.43
C LEU A 108 -3.22 -18.82 10.79
N ILE A 109 -2.59 -18.21 9.77
CA ILE A 109 -1.67 -17.08 9.91
C ILE A 109 -2.37 -15.88 10.57
N GLU A 110 -3.57 -15.52 10.09
CA GLU A 110 -4.29 -14.36 10.61
C GLU A 110 -4.65 -14.50 12.08
N VAL A 111 -5.21 -15.65 12.45
CA VAL A 111 -5.67 -15.88 13.82
C VAL A 111 -4.45 -15.99 14.74
N LEU A 112 -3.51 -16.89 14.47
CA LEU A 112 -2.41 -17.17 15.39
C LEU A 112 -1.38 -16.05 15.50
N ALA A 113 -1.18 -15.24 14.45
CA ALA A 113 -0.27 -14.09 14.53
C ALA A 113 -0.88 -12.87 15.26
N SER A 114 -2.20 -12.85 15.50
CA SER A 114 -2.89 -11.66 16.02
C SER A 114 -3.51 -11.79 17.41
N ARG A 115 -3.74 -13.01 17.90
CA ARG A 115 -4.32 -13.24 19.23
C ARG A 115 -3.27 -13.07 20.32
N ASN A 116 -3.69 -12.48 21.45
CA ASN A 116 -2.87 -12.43 22.66
C ASN A 116 -2.94 -13.76 23.44
N ASN A 117 -2.08 -13.91 24.45
CA ASN A 117 -1.98 -15.12 25.27
C ASN A 117 -3.34 -15.59 25.81
N ARG A 118 -4.13 -14.67 26.37
CA ARG A 118 -5.47 -14.99 26.90
C ARG A 118 -6.41 -15.51 25.81
N GLN A 119 -6.48 -14.82 24.67
CA GLN A 119 -7.33 -15.22 23.55
C GLN A 119 -6.92 -16.60 22.98
N ILE A 120 -5.61 -16.88 22.91
CA ILE A 120 -5.10 -18.20 22.50
C ILE A 120 -5.58 -19.29 23.45
N HIS A 121 -5.42 -19.11 24.76
CA HIS A 121 -5.87 -20.09 25.75
C HIS A 121 -7.39 -20.31 25.74
N GLU A 122 -8.17 -19.23 25.63
CA GLU A 122 -9.63 -19.31 25.53
C GLU A 122 -10.06 -20.05 24.25
N MET A 123 -9.41 -19.77 23.12
CA MET A 123 -9.66 -20.43 21.84
C MET A 123 -9.32 -21.94 21.88
N VAL A 124 -8.18 -22.31 22.46
CA VAL A 124 -7.78 -23.73 22.62
C VAL A 124 -8.79 -24.47 23.50
N ALA A 125 -9.22 -23.86 24.61
CA ALA A 125 -10.24 -24.43 25.47
C ALA A 125 -11.59 -24.60 24.74
N ALA A 126 -12.03 -23.59 23.98
CA ALA A 126 -13.27 -23.64 23.20
C ALA A 126 -13.22 -24.70 22.08
N TYR A 127 -12.06 -24.91 21.45
CA TYR A 127 -11.89 -25.95 20.44
C TYR A 127 -12.02 -27.36 21.05
N LYS A 128 -11.39 -27.56 22.20
CA LYS A 128 -11.50 -28.83 22.92
C LYS A 128 -12.92 -29.11 23.38
N ASP A 129 -13.63 -28.10 23.87
CA ASP A 129 -15.03 -28.21 24.26
C ASP A 129 -15.94 -28.54 23.05
N ALA A 130 -15.82 -27.76 21.97
CA ALA A 130 -16.69 -27.88 20.80
C ALA A 130 -16.47 -29.16 19.98
N TYR A 131 -15.23 -29.64 19.88
CA TYR A 131 -14.86 -30.73 18.96
C TYR A 131 -14.32 -31.98 19.66
N GLY A 132 -14.00 -31.92 20.96
CA GLY A 132 -13.40 -33.03 21.69
C GLY A 132 -12.00 -33.42 21.19
N ARG A 133 -11.31 -32.49 20.52
CA ARG A 133 -9.99 -32.68 19.88
C ARG A 133 -8.96 -31.72 20.46
N ASP A 134 -7.69 -32.06 20.27
CA ASP A 134 -6.58 -31.18 20.62
C ASP A 134 -6.21 -30.29 19.41
N MET A 135 -6.27 -28.98 19.59
CA MET A 135 -6.00 -28.03 18.50
C MET A 135 -4.55 -28.08 18.03
N GLU A 136 -3.60 -28.30 18.96
CA GLU A 136 -2.17 -28.35 18.62
C GLU A 136 -1.87 -29.60 17.80
N GLU A 137 -2.38 -30.76 18.22
CA GLU A 137 -2.25 -32.00 17.45
C GLU A 137 -2.84 -31.87 16.04
N ASP A 138 -4.02 -31.27 15.91
CA ASP A 138 -4.67 -31.05 14.63
C ASP A 138 -3.83 -30.12 13.72
N ILE A 139 -3.33 -29.00 14.24
CA ILE A 139 -2.44 -28.10 13.48
C ILE A 139 -1.13 -28.80 13.09
N ILE A 140 -0.56 -29.64 13.97
CA ILE A 140 0.67 -30.39 13.68
C ILE A 140 0.48 -31.38 12.53
N MET A 141 -0.70 -31.99 12.41
CA MET A 141 -1.02 -32.95 11.36
C MET A 141 -1.22 -32.29 10.00
N ASP A 142 -1.81 -31.09 9.96
CA ASP A 142 -2.12 -30.37 8.73
C ASP A 142 -1.01 -29.43 8.26
N THR A 143 0.04 -29.21 9.06
CA THR A 143 1.14 -28.28 8.71
C THR A 143 2.53 -28.94 8.78
N SER A 144 3.52 -28.31 8.13
CA SER A 144 4.88 -28.87 8.07
C SER A 144 5.97 -27.79 8.19
N GLY A 145 7.23 -28.25 8.30
CA GLY A 145 8.41 -27.39 8.29
C GLY A 145 8.44 -26.32 9.40
N HIS A 146 9.04 -25.18 9.06
CA HIS A 146 9.17 -24.03 9.97
C HIS A 146 7.84 -23.30 10.18
N PHE A 147 6.94 -23.34 9.20
CA PHE A 147 5.57 -22.87 9.32
C PHE A 147 4.86 -23.53 10.51
N LYS A 148 4.85 -24.87 10.58
CA LYS A 148 4.33 -25.61 11.74
C LYS A 148 4.97 -25.18 13.06
N LYS A 149 6.30 -25.11 13.10
CA LYS A 149 7.03 -24.78 14.35
C LYS A 149 6.60 -23.43 14.90
N MET A 150 6.49 -22.42 14.05
CA MET A 150 6.06 -21.10 14.47
C MET A 150 4.59 -21.07 14.90
N LEU A 151 3.69 -21.77 14.19
CA LEU A 151 2.29 -21.88 14.61
C LEU A 151 2.17 -22.50 16.01
N VAL A 152 2.92 -23.57 16.29
CA VAL A 152 2.94 -24.22 17.61
C VAL A 152 3.45 -23.27 18.69
N VAL A 153 4.52 -22.49 18.41
CA VAL A 153 5.04 -21.48 19.36
C VAL A 153 3.99 -20.41 19.67
N LEU A 154 3.30 -19.89 18.65
CA LEU A 154 2.23 -18.91 18.86
C LEU A 154 1.04 -19.50 19.63
N LEU A 155 0.71 -20.77 19.36
CA LEU A 155 -0.38 -21.49 20.02
C LEU A 155 -0.11 -21.79 21.49
N GLN A 156 1.14 -21.78 21.94
CA GLN A 156 1.44 -21.90 23.37
C GLN A 156 0.84 -20.74 24.17
N GLY A 157 0.69 -19.55 23.57
CA GLY A 157 0.15 -18.39 24.28
C GLY A 157 1.01 -17.97 25.47
N THR A 158 2.33 -18.10 25.37
CA THR A 158 3.28 -17.79 26.46
C THR A 158 4.25 -16.67 26.10
N ARG A 159 3.85 -15.72 25.25
CA ARG A 159 4.67 -14.53 24.96
C ARG A 159 4.89 -13.74 26.25
N ASP A 160 6.08 -13.17 26.45
CA ASP A 160 6.34 -12.32 27.59
C ASP A 160 5.42 -11.07 27.59
N GLU A 161 4.69 -10.85 28.68
CA GLU A 161 3.80 -9.70 28.91
C GLU A 161 4.33 -8.72 29.96
N SER A 162 5.55 -8.94 30.48
CA SER A 162 6.12 -8.12 31.56
C SER A 162 6.29 -6.65 31.18
N GLY A 163 6.51 -6.38 29.88
CA GLY A 163 6.78 -5.05 29.33
C GLY A 163 8.10 -4.44 29.81
N VAL A 164 8.91 -5.18 30.57
CA VAL A 164 10.23 -4.75 31.04
C VAL A 164 11.21 -4.88 29.89
N VAL A 165 11.85 -3.79 29.52
CA VAL A 165 12.85 -3.78 28.45
C VAL A 165 14.25 -3.78 29.06
N ASP A 166 15.06 -4.74 28.63
CA ASP A 166 16.50 -4.78 28.86
C ASP A 166 17.21 -4.29 27.59
N ALA A 167 17.87 -3.13 27.68
CA ALA A 167 18.53 -2.50 26.55
C ALA A 167 19.68 -3.34 25.97
N ASP A 168 20.41 -4.07 26.82
CA ASP A 168 21.50 -4.94 26.36
C ASP A 168 20.92 -6.14 25.59
N LEU A 169 19.78 -6.68 26.05
CA LEU A 169 19.08 -7.75 25.35
C LEU A 169 18.45 -7.27 24.02
N VAL A 170 17.99 -6.01 23.94
CA VAL A 170 17.49 -5.43 22.69
C VAL A 170 18.60 -5.41 21.63
N GLU A 171 19.76 -4.88 21.98
CA GLU A 171 20.92 -4.82 21.07
C GLU A 171 21.37 -6.23 20.68
N GLN A 172 21.42 -7.15 21.67
CA GLN A 172 21.77 -8.53 21.42
C GLN A 172 20.79 -9.22 20.46
N ASP A 173 19.48 -9.12 20.69
CA ASP A 173 18.48 -9.76 19.82
C ASP A 173 18.49 -9.14 18.41
N ALA A 174 18.75 -7.83 18.29
CA ALA A 174 18.89 -7.18 16.99
C ALA A 174 20.12 -7.71 16.22
N GLN A 175 21.26 -7.84 16.89
CA GLN A 175 22.46 -8.43 16.30
C GLN A 175 22.28 -9.91 15.96
N ASP A 176 21.62 -10.68 16.84
CA ASP A 176 21.31 -12.10 16.62
C ASP A 176 20.40 -12.30 15.40
N LEU A 177 19.40 -11.43 15.19
CA LEU A 177 18.55 -11.46 13.99
C LEU A 177 19.34 -11.09 12.74
N PHE A 178 20.23 -10.09 12.82
CA PHE A 178 21.05 -9.67 11.68
C PHE A 178 22.02 -10.78 11.25
N ALA A 179 22.71 -11.39 12.22
CA ALA A 179 23.61 -12.52 11.99
C ALA A 179 22.85 -13.75 11.46
N ALA A 180 21.61 -13.95 11.90
CA ALA A 180 20.75 -15.05 11.46
C ALA A 180 20.16 -14.85 10.05
N GLY A 181 20.18 -13.64 9.50
CA GLY A 181 19.69 -13.33 8.16
C GLY A 181 20.81 -12.77 7.27
N GLU A 182 20.93 -11.45 7.24
CA GLU A 182 21.76 -10.69 6.29
C GLU A 182 23.28 -11.02 6.31
N GLU A 183 23.87 -11.54 7.41
CA GLU A 183 25.30 -11.92 7.44
C GLU A 183 25.61 -13.28 6.79
N GLN A 184 24.59 -14.06 6.42
CA GLN A 184 24.77 -15.38 5.84
C GLN A 184 23.87 -15.58 4.61
N TRP A 185 24.15 -16.62 3.83
CA TRP A 185 23.28 -16.98 2.72
C TRP A 185 22.15 -17.88 3.23
N GLY A 186 20.90 -17.39 3.17
CA GLY A 186 19.73 -18.02 3.78
C GLY A 186 19.47 -17.51 5.21
N THR A 187 18.42 -18.01 5.85
CA THR A 187 18.04 -17.59 7.22
C THR A 187 18.20 -18.72 8.24
N ASP A 188 18.65 -18.42 9.46
CA ASP A 188 18.44 -19.29 10.62
C ASP A 188 17.01 -19.09 11.14
N GLU A 189 16.08 -19.88 10.58
CA GLU A 189 14.66 -19.75 10.90
C GLU A 189 14.38 -20.07 12.38
N ALA A 190 15.21 -20.88 13.04
CA ALA A 190 15.02 -21.22 14.44
C ALA A 190 15.28 -20.01 15.34
N LYS A 191 16.28 -19.20 15.02
CA LYS A 191 16.57 -17.95 15.74
C LYS A 191 15.42 -16.96 15.60
N PHE A 192 14.92 -16.76 14.38
CA PHE A 192 13.77 -15.90 14.12
C PHE A 192 12.52 -16.36 14.89
N ILE A 193 12.20 -17.67 14.86
CA ILE A 193 11.07 -18.23 15.62
C ILE A 193 11.22 -17.99 17.12
N MET A 194 12.41 -18.21 17.67
CA MET A 194 12.67 -18.04 19.10
C MET A 194 12.46 -16.59 19.55
N ILE A 195 13.06 -15.63 18.85
CA ILE A 195 12.99 -14.21 19.22
C ILE A 195 11.57 -13.67 19.00
N LEU A 196 11.05 -13.81 17.78
CA LEU A 196 9.77 -13.22 17.38
C LEU A 196 8.57 -13.91 18.05
N GLY A 197 8.69 -15.18 18.43
CA GLY A 197 7.63 -15.92 19.12
C GLY A 197 7.51 -15.65 20.62
N ASN A 198 8.60 -15.28 21.30
CA ASN A 198 8.63 -15.27 22.77
C ASN A 198 8.82 -13.88 23.41
N ARG A 199 9.57 -12.97 22.77
CA ARG A 199 9.84 -11.65 23.35
C ARG A 199 8.58 -10.81 23.45
N SER A 200 8.53 -9.92 24.44
CA SER A 200 7.40 -9.01 24.61
C SER A 200 7.26 -8.06 23.42
N MET A 201 6.03 -7.59 23.17
CA MET A 201 5.76 -6.68 22.05
C MET A 201 6.61 -5.40 22.17
N THR A 202 6.71 -4.85 23.39
CA THR A 202 7.52 -3.66 23.69
C THR A 202 9.00 -3.88 23.40
N HIS A 203 9.55 -5.03 23.79
CA HIS A 203 10.93 -5.40 23.49
C HIS A 203 11.15 -5.51 21.98
N LEU A 204 10.27 -6.20 21.26
CA LEU A 204 10.40 -6.41 19.82
C LEU A 204 10.28 -5.11 19.02
N HIS A 205 9.48 -4.13 19.46
CA HIS A 205 9.50 -2.79 18.84
C HIS A 205 10.90 -2.18 18.87
N MET A 206 11.56 -2.22 20.04
CA MET A 206 12.89 -1.65 20.19
C MET A 206 13.95 -2.47 19.43
N VAL A 207 13.78 -3.79 19.36
CA VAL A 207 14.64 -4.67 18.54
C VAL A 207 14.51 -4.32 17.06
N PHE A 208 13.31 -4.05 16.54
CA PHE A 208 13.13 -3.65 15.14
C PHE A 208 13.81 -2.31 14.84
N ASP A 209 13.69 -1.34 15.74
CA ASP A 209 14.34 -0.04 15.60
C ASP A 209 15.88 -0.13 15.68
N ALA A 210 16.41 -1.04 16.50
CA ALA A 210 17.84 -1.33 16.58
C ALA A 210 18.35 -2.11 15.35
N TYR A 211 17.59 -3.13 14.92
CA TYR A 211 17.89 -3.94 13.74
C TYR A 211 18.03 -3.08 12.49
N GLU A 212 17.10 -2.15 12.26
CA GLU A 212 17.13 -1.29 11.06
C GLU A 212 18.38 -0.39 11.02
N LYS A 213 18.94 -0.02 12.18
CA LYS A 213 20.21 0.71 12.27
C LYS A 213 21.42 -0.15 11.94
N ILE A 214 21.39 -1.43 12.31
CA ILE A 214 22.48 -2.39 12.09
C ILE A 214 22.48 -2.88 10.63
N ALA A 215 21.31 -3.33 10.15
CA ALA A 215 21.14 -3.97 8.86
C ALA A 215 21.01 -2.97 7.69
N GLU A 216 20.79 -1.69 7.98
CA GLU A 216 20.41 -0.65 7.01
C GLU A 216 19.19 -1.04 6.15
N THR A 217 18.36 -1.98 6.61
CA THR A 217 17.11 -2.43 6.01
C THR A 217 16.12 -2.85 7.09
N SER A 218 14.83 -2.87 6.76
CA SER A 218 13.80 -3.29 7.71
C SER A 218 13.80 -4.81 7.89
N ILE A 219 13.42 -5.28 9.08
CA ILE A 219 13.29 -6.72 9.35
C ILE A 219 12.28 -7.39 8.41
N GLU A 220 11.23 -6.67 8.00
CA GLU A 220 10.27 -7.14 7.00
C GLU A 220 10.92 -7.39 5.63
N ASP A 221 11.84 -6.52 5.22
CA ASP A 221 12.53 -6.64 3.95
C ASP A 221 13.52 -7.79 3.96
N SER A 222 14.28 -7.96 5.04
CA SER A 222 15.14 -9.14 5.24
C SER A 222 14.32 -10.43 5.18
N ILE A 223 13.16 -10.49 5.84
CA ILE A 223 12.27 -11.65 5.79
C ILE A 223 11.78 -11.93 4.36
N LYS A 224 11.33 -10.91 3.61
CA LYS A 224 10.85 -11.07 2.22
C LYS A 224 11.96 -11.54 1.28
N ASN A 225 13.19 -11.12 1.51
CA ASN A 225 14.32 -11.45 0.63
C ASN A 225 14.85 -12.86 0.89
N GLU A 226 14.81 -13.32 2.14
CA GLU A 226 15.48 -14.55 2.56
C GLU A 226 14.53 -15.75 2.80
N LEU A 227 13.26 -15.50 3.11
CA LEU A 227 12.26 -16.55 3.32
C LEU A 227 11.32 -16.69 2.13
N SER A 228 10.62 -17.83 2.05
CA SER A 228 9.61 -18.07 1.02
C SER A 228 8.41 -18.86 1.55
N GLY A 229 7.32 -18.85 0.77
CA GLY A 229 6.12 -19.66 1.02
C GLY A 229 5.32 -19.22 2.24
N ASP A 230 4.58 -20.15 2.87
CA ASP A 230 3.70 -19.79 3.98
C ASP A 230 4.45 -19.45 5.27
N PHE A 231 5.69 -19.91 5.41
CA PHE A 231 6.55 -19.49 6.51
C PHE A 231 6.91 -18.01 6.43
N GLU A 232 7.34 -17.52 5.25
CA GLU A 232 7.56 -16.09 5.01
C GLU A 232 6.30 -15.27 5.35
N ARG A 233 5.15 -15.70 4.84
CA ARG A 233 3.86 -15.02 5.09
C ARG A 233 3.50 -14.97 6.58
N LEU A 234 3.76 -16.05 7.32
CA LEU A 234 3.54 -16.11 8.76
C LEU A 234 4.47 -15.17 9.51
N MET A 235 5.77 -15.19 9.19
CA MET A 235 6.76 -14.33 9.86
C MET A 235 6.48 -12.85 9.59
N LEU A 236 6.11 -12.49 8.37
CA LEU A 236 5.65 -11.13 8.03
C LEU A 236 4.38 -10.75 8.79
N ALA A 237 3.40 -11.65 8.91
CA ALA A 237 2.20 -11.39 9.68
C ALA A 237 2.49 -11.18 11.18
N VAL A 238 3.41 -11.95 11.76
CA VAL A 238 3.85 -11.79 13.15
C VAL A 238 4.54 -10.45 13.35
N VAL A 239 5.51 -10.07 12.50
CA VAL A 239 6.19 -8.78 12.58
C VAL A 239 5.21 -7.62 12.41
N GLN A 240 4.31 -7.69 11.42
CA GLN A 240 3.28 -6.66 11.21
C GLN A 240 2.32 -6.56 12.38
N GLY A 241 1.90 -7.69 12.94
CA GLY A 241 1.01 -7.75 14.12
C GLY A 241 1.68 -7.19 15.37
N ILE A 242 2.99 -7.48 15.56
CA ILE A 242 3.80 -6.87 16.61
C ILE A 242 3.82 -5.35 16.42
N ARG A 243 4.16 -4.84 15.23
CA ARG A 243 4.22 -3.39 14.97
C ARG A 243 2.88 -2.69 15.20
N SER A 244 1.81 -3.22 14.62
CA SER A 244 0.45 -2.69 14.77
C SER A 244 -0.60 -3.67 14.25
N LEU A 245 -1.38 -4.25 15.17
CA LEU A 245 -2.55 -5.06 14.82
C LEU A 245 -3.58 -4.28 13.98
N PRO A 246 -3.94 -3.02 14.30
CA PRO A 246 -4.83 -2.24 13.44
C PRO A 246 -4.34 -2.13 12.00
N MET A 247 -3.04 -1.86 11.81
CA MET A 247 -2.43 -1.76 10.48
C MET A 247 -2.43 -3.11 9.74
N PHE A 248 -2.12 -4.19 10.45
CA PHE A 248 -2.16 -5.55 9.91
C PHE A 248 -3.56 -5.90 9.40
N PHE A 249 -4.60 -5.65 10.19
CA PHE A 249 -5.98 -5.92 9.77
C PHE A 249 -6.46 -4.98 8.67
N ALA A 250 -6.06 -3.71 8.67
CA ALA A 250 -6.36 -2.77 7.59
C ALA A 250 -5.81 -3.30 6.25
N LYS A 251 -4.56 -3.77 6.23
CA LYS A 251 -3.96 -4.37 5.03
C LYS A 251 -4.70 -5.63 4.57
N ARG A 252 -5.10 -6.50 5.50
CA ARG A 252 -5.85 -7.73 5.18
C ARG A 252 -7.26 -7.46 4.67
N LEU A 253 -7.96 -6.48 5.25
CA LEU A 253 -9.27 -6.04 4.78
C LEU A 253 -9.18 -5.52 3.34
N TYR A 254 -8.17 -4.70 3.04
CA TYR A 254 -7.98 -4.21 1.69
C TYR A 254 -7.72 -5.36 0.71
N LYS A 255 -6.81 -6.28 1.04
CA LYS A 255 -6.56 -7.49 0.22
C LYS A 255 -7.81 -8.35 0.04
N SER A 256 -8.72 -8.37 1.02
CA SER A 256 -9.97 -9.15 0.92
C SER A 256 -11.00 -8.56 -0.05
N MET A 257 -10.93 -7.27 -0.36
CA MET A 257 -11.90 -6.57 -1.22
C MET A 257 -11.24 -6.01 -2.50
N LYS A 258 -9.95 -6.29 -2.70
CA LYS A 258 -9.23 -5.80 -3.87
C LYS A 258 -9.49 -6.72 -5.07
N GLY A 259 -9.84 -6.10 -6.20
CA GLY A 259 -9.88 -6.76 -7.51
C GLY A 259 -11.30 -7.13 -7.91
N LEU A 260 -11.43 -8.14 -8.78
CA LEU A 260 -12.74 -8.69 -9.13
C LEU A 260 -13.15 -9.75 -8.11
N GLY A 261 -14.19 -9.45 -7.33
CA GLY A 261 -14.71 -10.33 -6.29
C GLY A 261 -14.10 -10.07 -4.91
N THR A 262 -14.63 -10.77 -3.91
CA THR A 262 -14.32 -10.54 -2.49
C THR A 262 -13.90 -11.86 -1.85
N ALA A 263 -12.85 -11.85 -1.02
CA ALA A 263 -12.52 -12.94 -0.12
C ALA A 263 -13.39 -12.87 1.14
N ASP A 264 -14.70 -13.12 0.98
CA ASP A 264 -15.72 -12.89 2.00
C ASP A 264 -15.43 -13.55 3.34
N ASP A 265 -14.84 -14.75 3.34
CA ASP A 265 -14.48 -15.47 4.56
C ASP A 265 -13.51 -14.67 5.44
N THR A 266 -12.56 -13.97 4.80
CA THR A 266 -11.62 -13.10 5.51
C THR A 266 -12.28 -11.81 5.94
N LEU A 267 -13.10 -11.21 5.06
CA LEU A 267 -13.85 -10.00 5.40
C LEU A 267 -14.77 -10.23 6.61
N ILE A 268 -15.57 -11.30 6.59
CA ILE A 268 -16.47 -11.68 7.69
C ILE A 268 -15.67 -11.90 8.98
N ARG A 269 -14.62 -12.71 8.96
CA ARG A 269 -13.85 -13.03 10.17
C ARG A 269 -13.23 -11.78 10.80
N ILE A 270 -12.62 -10.91 10.00
CA ILE A 270 -12.00 -9.67 10.54
C ILE A 270 -13.07 -8.72 11.07
N MET A 271 -14.15 -8.50 10.32
CA MET A 271 -15.22 -7.59 10.73
C MET A 271 -15.90 -8.03 12.03
N ILE A 272 -16.02 -9.34 12.28
CA ILE A 272 -16.54 -9.88 13.54
C ILE A 272 -15.51 -9.76 14.66
N CYS A 273 -14.29 -10.27 14.47
CA CYS A 273 -13.34 -10.40 15.58
C CYS A 273 -12.79 -9.05 16.07
N ARG A 274 -12.88 -7.99 15.25
CA ARG A 274 -12.35 -6.66 15.58
C ARG A 274 -13.42 -5.62 15.91
N SER A 275 -14.71 -5.89 15.66
CA SER A 275 -15.80 -4.92 15.89
C SER A 275 -15.92 -4.45 17.33
N GLU A 276 -15.47 -5.25 18.30
CA GLU A 276 -15.54 -4.94 19.74
C GLU A 276 -14.14 -4.73 20.35
N ILE A 277 -13.11 -4.51 19.52
CA ILE A 277 -11.71 -4.36 19.98
C ILE A 277 -11.14 -3.02 19.50
N ASP A 278 -10.87 -2.90 18.20
CA ASP A 278 -10.08 -1.81 17.60
C ASP A 278 -10.52 -1.45 16.17
N MET A 279 -11.77 -1.76 15.80
CA MET A 279 -12.30 -1.44 14.46
C MET A 279 -12.18 0.05 14.10
N LEU A 280 -12.28 0.95 15.09
CA LEU A 280 -12.05 2.38 14.85
C LEU A 280 -10.60 2.67 14.46
N ASP A 281 -9.62 2.03 15.09
CA ASP A 281 -8.20 2.20 14.75
C ASP A 281 -7.86 1.57 13.39
N ILE A 282 -8.48 0.42 13.07
CA ILE A 282 -8.35 -0.24 11.77
C ILE A 282 -8.84 0.68 10.65
N ARG A 283 -9.97 1.35 10.82
CA ARG A 283 -10.52 2.29 9.83
C ARG A 283 -9.57 3.43 9.54
N GLU A 284 -8.95 3.98 10.58
CA GLU A 284 -7.98 5.07 10.42
C GLU A 284 -6.71 4.61 9.71
N CYS A 285 -6.17 3.45 10.12
CA CYS A 285 -5.04 2.83 9.43
C CYS A 285 -5.36 2.54 7.96
N PHE A 286 -6.58 2.06 7.69
CA PHE A 286 -7.03 1.78 6.33
C PHE A 286 -7.04 3.05 5.48
N ARG A 287 -7.62 4.14 6.00
CA ARG A 287 -7.65 5.44 5.31
C ARG A 287 -6.25 6.03 5.11
N LEU A 288 -5.37 5.87 6.10
CA LEU A 288 -3.97 6.30 6.05
C LEU A 288 -3.18 5.65 4.92
N ILE A 289 -3.42 4.36 4.64
CA ILE A 289 -2.69 3.64 3.58
C ILE A 289 -3.38 3.77 2.22
N TYR A 290 -4.71 3.60 2.17
CA TYR A 290 -5.42 3.34 0.92
C TYR A 290 -6.19 4.54 0.37
N GLU A 291 -6.20 5.66 1.09
CA GLU A 291 -6.83 6.91 0.64
C GLU A 291 -8.33 6.77 0.32
N LYS A 292 -8.97 5.75 0.89
CA LYS A 292 -10.38 5.45 0.79
C LYS A 292 -10.85 4.96 2.15
N SER A 293 -12.07 5.28 2.56
CA SER A 293 -12.62 4.69 3.79
C SER A 293 -12.82 3.19 3.65
N LEU A 294 -12.64 2.47 4.76
CA LEU A 294 -13.01 1.06 4.84
C LEU A 294 -14.51 0.88 4.55
N TYR A 295 -15.33 1.82 5.04
CA TYR A 295 -16.78 1.86 4.81
C TYR A 295 -17.11 1.86 3.32
N ASN A 296 -16.54 2.78 2.54
CA ASN A 296 -16.83 2.85 1.10
C ASN A 296 -16.21 1.71 0.30
N MET A 297 -15.07 1.16 0.73
CA MET A 297 -14.55 -0.08 0.16
C MET A 297 -15.57 -1.23 0.31
N ILE A 298 -16.11 -1.44 1.52
CA ILE A 298 -17.14 -2.47 1.76
C ILE A 298 -18.41 -2.17 0.97
N LYS A 299 -18.84 -0.91 0.95
CA LYS A 299 -20.09 -0.49 0.29
C LYS A 299 -20.10 -0.79 -1.20
N ASP A 300 -18.96 -0.57 -1.85
CA ASP A 300 -18.77 -0.78 -3.29
C ASP A 300 -18.58 -2.25 -3.64
N ASP A 301 -17.94 -3.03 -2.76
CA ASP A 301 -17.58 -4.42 -3.03
C ASP A 301 -18.64 -5.45 -2.62
N THR A 302 -19.63 -5.04 -1.80
CA THR A 302 -20.67 -5.95 -1.27
C THR A 302 -22.09 -5.48 -1.59
N SER A 303 -23.09 -6.36 -1.40
CA SER A 303 -24.51 -6.06 -1.69
C SER A 303 -25.49 -6.69 -0.69
N GLY A 304 -26.75 -6.25 -0.73
CA GLY A 304 -27.85 -6.79 0.08
C GLY A 304 -27.69 -6.61 1.59
N ASP A 305 -28.36 -7.47 2.36
CA ASP A 305 -28.32 -7.45 3.84
C ASP A 305 -26.92 -7.76 4.37
N TYR A 306 -26.16 -8.60 3.66
CA TYR A 306 -24.74 -8.86 3.94
C TYR A 306 -23.93 -7.56 3.98
N LYS A 307 -24.08 -6.69 2.97
CA LYS A 307 -23.46 -5.36 2.98
C LYS A 307 -23.90 -4.55 4.21
N ARG A 308 -25.20 -4.45 4.45
CA ARG A 308 -25.74 -3.64 5.56
C ARG A 308 -25.15 -4.05 6.89
N THR A 309 -25.07 -5.36 7.16
CA THR A 309 -24.46 -5.89 8.38
C THR A 309 -22.98 -5.54 8.49
N LEU A 310 -22.19 -5.72 7.42
CA LEU A 310 -20.77 -5.35 7.43
C LEU A 310 -20.57 -3.84 7.64
N LEU A 311 -21.41 -3.00 7.04
CA LEU A 311 -21.37 -1.55 7.24
C LEU A 311 -21.71 -1.18 8.68
N ASN A 312 -22.71 -1.83 9.31
CA ASN A 312 -23.00 -1.62 10.73
C ASN A 312 -21.82 -2.04 11.63
N LEU A 313 -21.15 -3.16 11.32
CA LEU A 313 -19.93 -3.58 12.02
C LEU A 313 -18.76 -2.62 11.78
N CYS A 314 -18.66 -2.01 10.59
CA CYS A 314 -17.67 -0.99 10.28
C CYS A 314 -17.96 0.32 11.02
N GLY A 315 -19.23 0.66 11.25
CA GLY A 315 -19.66 1.96 11.76
C GLY A 315 -19.96 2.95 10.63
N GLY A 316 -19.79 4.25 10.85
CA GLY A 316 -20.18 5.28 9.88
C GLY A 316 -19.19 5.55 8.75
N ASP A 317 -19.68 6.21 7.69
CA ASP A 317 -18.86 6.78 6.63
C ASP A 317 -17.94 7.88 7.20
N ASP A 318 -16.63 7.66 7.12
CA ASP A 318 -15.57 8.51 7.62
C ASP A 318 -14.64 9.02 6.51
N ASP A 319 -15.18 9.17 5.29
CA ASP A 319 -14.47 9.80 4.17
C ASP A 319 -13.88 11.18 4.51
N LEU A 320 -14.49 11.90 5.45
CA LEU A 320 -13.98 13.17 5.95
C LEU A 320 -13.34 12.97 7.33
N ALA A 321 -12.01 12.99 7.36
CA ALA A 321 -11.23 12.82 8.58
C ALA A 321 -11.51 13.91 9.63
N GLY A 322 -11.71 13.45 10.87
CA GLY A 322 -11.45 14.21 12.09
C GLY A 322 -10.00 14.06 12.54
N GLU A 323 -9.70 14.46 13.78
CA GLU A 323 -8.41 14.21 14.43
C GLU A 323 -8.17 12.69 14.58
N PHE A 324 -6.91 12.27 14.51
CA PHE A 324 -6.48 10.90 14.80
C PHE A 324 -6.76 10.51 16.24
N PHE A 325 -6.92 9.23 16.48
CA PHE A 325 -6.73 8.71 17.84
C PHE A 325 -5.24 8.44 18.10
N PRO A 326 -4.82 8.32 19.38
CA PRO A 326 -3.41 8.23 19.75
C PRO A 326 -2.61 7.16 18.98
N GLU A 327 -3.21 5.98 18.76
CA GLU A 327 -2.59 4.88 18.02
C GLU A 327 -2.35 5.23 16.54
N ALA A 328 -3.34 5.81 15.86
CA ALA A 328 -3.20 6.22 14.46
C ALA A 328 -2.24 7.41 14.31
N ALA A 329 -2.23 8.32 15.26
CA ALA A 329 -1.28 9.44 15.31
C ALA A 329 0.16 8.93 15.49
N GLN A 330 0.37 7.96 16.40
CA GLN A 330 1.67 7.33 16.59
C GLN A 330 2.13 6.59 15.33
N ILE A 331 1.21 5.91 14.64
CA ILE A 331 1.49 5.25 13.37
C ILE A 331 1.88 6.28 12.30
N ALA A 332 1.10 7.34 12.13
CA ALA A 332 1.39 8.40 11.16
C ALA A 332 2.73 9.07 11.45
N TYR A 333 3.03 9.34 12.72
CA TYR A 333 4.33 9.85 13.17
C TYR A 333 5.47 8.89 12.78
N LYS A 334 5.34 7.60 13.14
CA LYS A 334 6.33 6.57 12.81
C LYS A 334 6.50 6.37 11.30
N MET A 335 5.46 6.53 10.48
CA MET A 335 5.58 6.47 9.02
C MET A 335 6.50 7.57 8.48
N TRP A 336 6.41 8.77 9.03
CA TRP A 336 7.32 9.87 8.66
C TRP A 336 8.72 9.71 9.25
N GLU A 337 8.85 9.06 10.41
CA GLU A 337 10.13 8.66 11.00
C GLU A 337 10.86 7.63 10.14
N LEU A 338 10.18 6.55 9.75
CA LEU A 338 10.69 5.54 8.81
C LEU A 338 11.11 6.19 7.50
N SER A 339 10.26 7.01 6.89
CA SER A 339 10.59 7.76 5.66
C SER A 339 11.87 8.60 5.79
N ALA A 340 12.17 9.14 6.98
CA ALA A 340 13.36 9.94 7.23
C ALA A 340 14.62 9.10 7.46
N MET A 341 14.49 7.93 8.10
CA MET A 341 15.61 7.09 8.50
C MET A 341 16.01 6.07 7.43
N THR A 342 15.07 5.60 6.61
CA THR A 342 15.33 4.54 5.63
C THR A 342 16.26 5.02 4.51
N LYS A 343 17.48 4.47 4.46
CA LYS A 343 18.41 4.63 3.32
C LYS A 343 18.01 3.69 2.20
N VAL A 344 17.11 4.13 1.31
CA VAL A 344 16.71 3.31 0.17
C VAL A 344 17.81 3.32 -0.90
N GLN A 345 18.43 2.16 -1.16
CA GLN A 345 19.27 1.99 -2.34
C GLN A 345 18.37 1.97 -3.58
N LEU A 346 18.45 3.03 -4.40
CA LEU A 346 17.75 3.11 -5.67
C LEU A 346 18.40 2.16 -6.69
N ARG A 347 17.59 1.30 -7.30
CA ARG A 347 18.04 0.24 -8.21
C ARG A 347 17.37 0.41 -9.57
N PRO A 348 18.16 0.47 -10.66
CA PRO A 348 17.62 0.52 -12.00
C PRO A 348 17.25 -0.88 -12.50
N THR A 349 16.32 -0.96 -13.44
CA THR A 349 16.00 -2.18 -14.19
C THR A 349 16.79 -2.28 -15.49
N VAL A 350 17.11 -1.15 -16.12
CA VAL A 350 18.01 -1.06 -17.27
C VAL A 350 19.42 -0.73 -16.80
N ARG A 351 20.41 -1.52 -17.23
CA ARG A 351 21.82 -1.35 -16.88
C ARG A 351 22.69 -1.28 -18.13
N PRO A 352 23.89 -0.66 -18.07
CA PRO A 352 24.82 -0.67 -19.20
C PRO A 352 25.14 -2.11 -19.65
N ALA A 353 25.02 -2.37 -20.94
CA ALA A 353 25.41 -3.66 -21.52
C ALA A 353 26.94 -3.85 -21.43
N SER A 354 27.40 -5.02 -20.99
CA SER A 354 28.81 -5.32 -20.75
C SER A 354 29.64 -5.48 -22.03
N SER A 355 29.07 -6.06 -23.07
CA SER A 355 29.68 -6.23 -24.40
C SER A 355 29.12 -5.22 -25.39
N PHE A 356 29.36 -3.92 -25.13
CA PHE A 356 28.80 -2.82 -25.92
C PHE A 356 29.73 -2.41 -27.08
N ASP A 357 29.18 -2.42 -28.30
CA ASP A 357 29.81 -1.87 -29.50
C ASP A 357 28.81 -0.94 -30.21
N PRO A 358 28.99 0.39 -30.12
CA PRO A 358 28.07 1.35 -30.71
C PRO A 358 28.03 1.27 -32.25
N ALA A 359 29.12 0.83 -32.90
CA ALA A 359 29.16 0.68 -34.35
C ALA A 359 28.34 -0.53 -34.80
N ALA A 360 28.46 -1.66 -34.09
CA ALA A 360 27.66 -2.86 -34.35
C ALA A 360 26.17 -2.60 -34.14
N ASP A 361 25.79 -1.98 -33.01
CA ASP A 361 24.40 -1.62 -32.71
C ASP A 361 23.84 -0.63 -33.76
N ALA A 362 24.61 0.39 -34.17
CA ALA A 362 24.19 1.32 -35.21
C ALA A 362 23.94 0.64 -36.57
N GLN A 363 24.79 -0.31 -36.96
CA GLN A 363 24.60 -1.08 -38.19
C GLN A 363 23.39 -2.02 -38.09
N ALA A 364 23.18 -2.66 -36.94
CA ALA A 364 22.05 -3.52 -36.69
C ALA A 364 20.73 -2.74 -36.75
N LEU A 365 20.65 -1.58 -36.09
CA LEU A 365 19.50 -0.68 -36.19
C LEU A 365 19.24 -0.23 -37.63
N ARG A 366 20.30 0.12 -38.39
CA ARG A 366 20.13 0.48 -39.80
C ARG A 366 19.56 -0.66 -40.62
N LYS A 367 20.03 -1.90 -40.38
CA LYS A 367 19.56 -3.11 -41.05
C LYS A 367 18.09 -3.38 -40.72
N ALA A 368 17.71 -3.23 -39.46
CA ALA A 368 16.32 -3.40 -38.99
C ALA A 368 15.35 -2.41 -39.67
N MET A 369 15.84 -1.21 -39.98
CA MET A 369 15.09 -0.16 -40.69
C MET A 369 15.32 -0.14 -42.22
N LYS A 370 15.88 -1.21 -42.81
CA LYS A 370 16.22 -1.23 -44.25
C LYS A 370 15.33 -2.20 -45.00
N GLY A 371 14.45 -1.67 -45.85
CA GLY A 371 13.71 -2.47 -46.82
C GLY A 371 12.24 -2.08 -46.83
N PHE A 372 11.39 -3.03 -47.20
CA PHE A 372 9.95 -2.90 -47.02
C PHE A 372 9.57 -3.57 -45.70
N GLY A 373 9.05 -2.78 -44.75
CA GLY A 373 8.81 -3.20 -43.38
C GLY A 373 9.98 -2.86 -42.44
N THR A 374 9.70 -2.97 -41.15
CA THR A 374 10.63 -2.71 -40.03
C THR A 374 10.83 -4.02 -39.28
N ASP A 375 12.03 -4.24 -38.73
CA ASP A 375 12.30 -5.31 -37.75
C ASP A 375 12.22 -4.70 -36.35
N GLU A 376 10.99 -4.59 -35.82
CA GLU A 376 10.74 -4.00 -34.50
C GLU A 376 11.45 -4.78 -33.39
N ASP A 377 11.52 -6.10 -33.50
CA ASP A 377 12.20 -6.95 -32.52
C ASP A 377 13.67 -6.57 -32.36
N ALA A 378 14.41 -6.42 -33.47
CA ALA A 378 15.81 -6.01 -33.42
C ALA A 378 15.98 -4.60 -32.83
N ILE A 379 15.06 -3.67 -33.13
CA ILE A 379 15.10 -2.31 -32.56
C ILE A 379 14.87 -2.37 -31.04
N ILE A 380 13.88 -3.13 -30.60
CA ILE A 380 13.51 -3.26 -29.18
C ILE A 380 14.63 -3.93 -28.40
N ASP A 381 15.17 -5.03 -28.92
CA ASP A 381 16.21 -5.82 -28.25
C ASP A 381 17.50 -5.01 -28.04
N ILE A 382 17.81 -4.09 -28.96
CA ILE A 382 18.92 -3.15 -28.80
C ILE A 382 18.52 -2.02 -27.85
N VAL A 383 17.46 -1.25 -28.15
CA VAL A 383 17.17 -0.01 -27.43
C VAL A 383 16.82 -0.28 -25.97
N ALA A 384 15.99 -1.27 -25.66
CA ALA A 384 15.54 -1.54 -24.29
C ALA A 384 16.65 -2.12 -23.38
N GLN A 385 17.74 -2.65 -23.96
CA GLN A 385 18.84 -3.29 -23.22
C GLN A 385 20.16 -2.49 -23.23
N ARG A 386 20.12 -1.21 -23.60
CA ARG A 386 21.26 -0.30 -23.54
C ARG A 386 20.95 0.84 -22.59
N SER A 387 21.91 1.27 -21.78
CA SER A 387 21.71 2.47 -20.97
C SER A 387 21.57 3.71 -21.85
N ASN A 388 21.03 4.80 -21.31
CA ASN A 388 20.84 6.03 -22.06
C ASN A 388 22.17 6.56 -22.61
N ALA A 389 23.25 6.49 -21.81
CA ALA A 389 24.60 6.84 -22.24
C ALA A 389 25.03 6.04 -23.48
N GLN A 390 24.83 4.72 -23.46
CA GLN A 390 25.11 3.85 -24.60
C GLN A 390 24.22 4.19 -25.81
N ARG A 391 22.94 4.51 -25.60
CA ARG A 391 22.04 4.98 -26.68
C ARG A 391 22.55 6.29 -27.31
N GLN A 392 23.13 7.20 -26.54
CA GLN A 392 23.75 8.42 -27.10
C GLN A 392 25.00 8.10 -27.94
N GLU A 393 25.83 7.15 -27.50
CA GLU A 393 26.97 6.67 -28.29
C GLU A 393 26.52 6.00 -29.61
N ILE A 394 25.43 5.22 -29.57
CA ILE A 394 24.81 4.64 -30.77
C ILE A 394 24.33 5.75 -31.72
N ARG A 395 23.68 6.81 -31.21
CA ARG A 395 23.25 7.96 -32.04
C ARG A 395 24.43 8.61 -32.75
N GLN A 396 25.54 8.80 -32.03
CA GLN A 396 26.76 9.38 -32.60
C GLN A 396 27.39 8.47 -33.66
N ALA A 397 27.53 7.17 -33.37
CA ALA A 397 28.05 6.17 -34.30
C ALA A 397 27.18 6.03 -35.56
N PHE A 398 25.85 6.04 -35.42
CA PHE A 398 24.93 6.00 -36.55
C PHE A 398 25.11 7.19 -37.48
N LYS A 399 25.28 8.40 -36.92
CA LYS A 399 25.53 9.61 -37.70
C LYS A 399 26.90 9.59 -38.38
N SER A 400 27.95 9.18 -37.68
CA SER A 400 29.32 9.20 -38.21
C SER A 400 29.55 8.11 -39.26
N LEU A 401 29.03 6.90 -39.06
CA LEU A 401 29.26 5.76 -39.97
C LEU A 401 28.33 5.78 -41.18
N LEU A 402 27.09 6.23 -41.01
CA LEU A 402 26.05 6.10 -42.04
C LEU A 402 25.62 7.45 -42.64
N GLY A 403 26.01 8.58 -42.03
CA GLY A 403 25.63 9.93 -42.49
C GLY A 403 24.13 10.22 -42.32
N ARG A 404 23.44 9.51 -41.43
CA ARG A 404 21.98 9.60 -41.23
C ARG A 404 21.63 10.00 -39.80
N ASP A 405 20.40 10.49 -39.61
CA ASP A 405 19.87 10.83 -38.30
C ASP A 405 19.03 9.66 -37.77
N LEU A 406 19.52 9.00 -36.72
CA LEU A 406 18.85 7.84 -36.11
C LEU A 406 17.46 8.19 -35.57
N MET A 407 17.27 9.38 -35.00
CA MET A 407 15.98 9.79 -34.44
C MET A 407 14.96 10.01 -35.56
N LYS A 408 15.39 10.55 -36.71
CA LYS A 408 14.54 10.73 -37.88
C LYS A 408 14.14 9.38 -38.49
N ASP A 409 15.11 8.47 -38.64
CA ASP A 409 14.86 7.14 -39.19
C ASP A 409 13.89 6.35 -38.27
N LEU A 410 14.11 6.32 -36.95
CA LEU A 410 13.20 5.64 -36.02
C LEU A 410 11.77 6.21 -36.06
N LYS A 411 11.61 7.54 -36.17
CA LYS A 411 10.29 8.18 -36.29
C LYS A 411 9.57 7.86 -37.61
N SER A 412 10.30 7.53 -38.68
CA SER A 412 9.66 7.14 -39.95
C SER A 412 9.28 5.66 -40.00
N GLU A 413 9.97 4.82 -39.25
CA GLU A 413 9.82 3.36 -39.28
C GLU A 413 8.88 2.82 -38.18
N LEU A 414 8.73 3.55 -37.07
CA LEU A 414 7.85 3.19 -35.96
C LEU A 414 6.60 4.08 -35.93
N SER A 415 5.55 3.62 -35.24
CA SER A 415 4.33 4.43 -35.04
C SER A 415 3.72 4.28 -33.65
N LYS A 416 2.78 5.18 -33.31
CA LYS A 416 1.94 5.14 -32.11
C LYS A 416 2.75 5.07 -30.80
N ASN A 417 2.38 4.20 -29.87
CA ASN A 417 2.98 4.10 -28.54
C ASN A 417 4.39 3.49 -28.57
N LEU A 418 4.66 2.56 -29.49
CA LEU A 418 6.00 2.02 -29.67
C LEU A 418 6.98 3.13 -30.11
N GLU A 419 6.60 3.95 -31.08
CA GLU A 419 7.40 5.11 -31.48
C GLU A 419 7.64 6.05 -30.30
N ARG A 420 6.60 6.41 -29.54
CA ARG A 420 6.73 7.29 -28.37
C ARG A 420 7.71 6.74 -27.34
N LEU A 421 7.62 5.44 -27.05
CA LEU A 421 8.47 4.75 -26.09
C LEU A 421 9.92 4.67 -26.55
N ILE A 422 10.17 4.18 -27.77
CA ILE A 422 11.52 4.04 -28.33
C ILE A 422 12.19 5.42 -28.49
N ILE A 423 11.48 6.41 -29.02
CA ILE A 423 12.00 7.78 -29.12
C ILE A 423 12.24 8.37 -27.73
N GLY A 424 11.39 8.06 -26.74
CA GLY A 424 11.60 8.45 -25.35
C GLY A 424 12.92 7.93 -24.79
N LEU A 425 13.18 6.62 -24.95
CA LEU A 425 14.41 5.97 -24.48
C LEU A 425 15.69 6.52 -25.12
N MET A 426 15.60 7.02 -26.36
CA MET A 426 16.73 7.55 -27.13
C MET A 426 17.08 9.01 -26.79
N LEU A 427 16.16 9.78 -26.19
CA LEU A 427 16.44 11.15 -25.72
C LEU A 427 17.25 11.10 -24.43
N THR A 428 18.12 12.08 -24.19
CA THR A 428 18.74 12.24 -22.87
C THR A 428 17.66 12.51 -21.81
N PRO A 429 17.91 12.24 -20.51
CA PRO A 429 16.91 12.48 -19.46
C PRO A 429 16.34 13.90 -19.47
N ALA A 430 17.21 14.92 -19.61
CA ALA A 430 16.81 16.32 -19.68
C ALA A 430 16.00 16.66 -20.94
N GLU A 431 16.39 16.14 -22.12
CA GLU A 431 15.62 16.31 -23.36
C GLU A 431 14.25 15.62 -23.29
N PHE A 432 14.18 14.44 -22.66
CA PHE A 432 12.94 13.71 -22.48
C PHE A 432 11.98 14.48 -21.59
N ASP A 433 12.43 14.93 -20.42
CA ASP A 433 11.62 15.72 -19.50
C ASP A 433 11.18 17.05 -20.13
N ALA A 434 12.07 17.77 -20.82
CA ALA A 434 11.72 18.99 -21.54
C ALA A 434 10.64 18.73 -22.60
N LYS A 435 10.75 17.61 -23.33
CA LYS A 435 9.73 17.20 -24.30
C LYS A 435 8.41 16.85 -23.61
N MET A 436 8.43 16.19 -22.45
CA MET A 436 7.20 15.87 -21.71
C MET A 436 6.53 17.13 -21.16
N MET A 437 7.29 18.09 -20.64
CA MET A 437 6.79 19.41 -20.24
C MET A 437 6.16 20.14 -21.42
N GLN A 438 6.82 20.16 -22.59
CA GLN A 438 6.23 20.74 -23.80
C GLN A 438 4.93 20.05 -24.20
N LYS A 439 4.88 18.71 -24.15
CA LYS A 439 3.67 17.95 -24.49
C LYS A 439 2.51 18.19 -23.51
N ALA A 440 2.81 18.59 -22.28
CA ALA A 440 1.82 18.94 -21.28
C ALA A 440 1.27 20.36 -21.46
N ILE A 441 2.05 21.26 -22.06
CA ILE A 441 1.70 22.67 -22.31
C ILE A 441 1.10 22.87 -23.71
N GLU A 442 1.51 22.09 -24.70
CA GLU A 442 1.06 22.32 -26.07
C GLU A 442 -0.37 21.81 -26.33
N GLY A 443 -1.18 22.63 -26.98
CA GLY A 443 -2.51 22.25 -27.45
C GLY A 443 -3.61 23.04 -26.78
N ALA A 444 -4.81 22.45 -26.72
CA ALA A 444 -5.93 23.04 -26.00
C ALA A 444 -6.02 22.38 -24.62
N GLY A 445 -5.96 23.20 -23.57
CA GLY A 445 -5.86 22.73 -22.19
C GLY A 445 -4.43 22.34 -21.82
N THR A 446 -4.24 22.02 -20.54
CA THR A 446 -2.96 21.66 -19.95
C THR A 446 -3.04 20.23 -19.42
N ASP A 447 -1.93 19.49 -19.41
CA ASP A 447 -1.81 18.23 -18.66
C ASP A 447 -1.16 18.53 -17.29
N GLU A 448 -1.98 19.00 -16.35
CA GLU A 448 -1.52 19.43 -15.02
C GLU A 448 -0.86 18.26 -14.27
N HIS A 449 -1.35 17.04 -14.47
CA HIS A 449 -0.81 15.84 -13.84
C HIS A 449 0.62 15.50 -14.31
N ALA A 450 0.96 15.75 -15.58
CA ALA A 450 2.32 15.61 -16.10
C ALA A 450 3.25 16.70 -15.56
N LEU A 451 2.81 17.96 -15.54
CA LEU A 451 3.59 19.08 -15.01
C LEU A 451 3.94 18.86 -13.52
N ILE A 452 2.93 18.48 -12.73
CA ILE A 452 3.11 18.17 -11.30
C ILE A 452 4.07 16.99 -11.15
N GLU A 453 3.84 15.87 -11.84
CA GLU A 453 4.69 14.67 -11.72
C GLU A 453 6.17 14.98 -11.95
N ILE A 454 6.47 15.76 -12.99
CA ILE A 454 7.84 16.11 -13.36
C ILE A 454 8.46 17.04 -12.30
N LEU A 455 7.81 18.16 -12.00
CA LEU A 455 8.40 19.17 -11.14
C LEU A 455 8.54 18.75 -9.67
N VAL A 456 7.69 17.86 -9.16
CA VAL A 456 7.75 17.42 -7.75
C VAL A 456 8.69 16.23 -7.50
N THR A 457 9.17 15.57 -8.55
CA THR A 457 9.99 14.36 -8.43
C THR A 457 11.44 14.53 -8.87
N ARG A 458 11.75 15.56 -9.68
CA ARG A 458 13.10 15.87 -10.14
C ARG A 458 13.87 16.65 -9.07
N SER A 459 15.18 16.43 -9.01
CA SER A 459 16.14 17.20 -8.22
C SER A 459 16.41 18.56 -8.85
N ASN A 460 17.07 19.45 -8.11
CA ASN A 460 17.46 20.75 -8.64
C ASN A 460 18.36 20.62 -9.88
N GLU A 461 19.34 19.71 -9.86
CA GLU A 461 20.22 19.45 -11.01
C GLU A 461 19.43 18.98 -12.24
N GLU A 462 18.49 18.05 -12.06
CA GLU A 462 17.63 17.56 -13.15
C GLU A 462 16.72 18.67 -13.70
N ILE A 463 16.15 19.53 -12.83
CA ILE A 463 15.31 20.66 -13.25
C ILE A 463 16.13 21.69 -14.04
N LEU A 464 17.33 22.04 -13.58
CA LEU A 464 18.21 22.97 -14.29
C LEU A 464 18.65 22.41 -15.66
N ALA A 465 18.98 21.12 -15.73
CA ALA A 465 19.30 20.46 -16.99
C ALA A 465 18.09 20.44 -17.94
N MET A 466 16.90 20.13 -17.43
CA MET A 466 15.65 20.18 -18.19
C MET A 466 15.36 21.58 -18.72
N ASN A 467 15.54 22.63 -17.90
CA ASN A 467 15.35 24.02 -18.32
C ASN A 467 16.29 24.40 -19.46
N ALA A 468 17.57 24.02 -19.37
CA ALA A 468 18.54 24.25 -20.43
C ALA A 468 18.15 23.51 -21.73
N ALA A 469 17.75 22.23 -21.63
CA ALA A 469 17.29 21.44 -22.76
C ALA A 469 16.02 22.01 -23.40
N TYR A 470 15.07 22.50 -22.59
CA TYR A 470 13.84 23.12 -23.05
C TYR A 470 14.12 24.42 -23.80
N GLN A 471 14.96 25.30 -23.23
CA GLN A 471 15.39 26.54 -23.88
C GLN A 471 16.08 26.26 -25.22
N ASP A 472 16.94 25.25 -25.30
CA ASP A 472 17.60 24.90 -26.56
C ASP A 472 16.61 24.33 -27.59
N ALA A 473 15.69 23.45 -27.18
CA ALA A 473 14.76 22.81 -28.10
C ALA A 473 13.66 23.77 -28.61
N TYR A 474 13.13 24.63 -27.75
CA TYR A 474 11.91 25.42 -28.02
C TYR A 474 12.15 26.93 -28.11
N LYS A 475 13.38 27.39 -27.82
CA LYS A 475 13.80 28.81 -27.90
C LYS A 475 12.92 29.75 -27.05
N LYS A 476 12.35 29.21 -25.98
CA LYS A 476 11.53 29.89 -24.96
C LYS A 476 11.88 29.27 -23.61
N SER A 477 11.85 30.05 -22.52
CA SER A 477 12.13 29.47 -21.20
C SER A 477 10.95 28.61 -20.75
N LEU A 478 11.21 27.58 -19.94
CA LEU A 478 10.14 26.73 -19.43
C LEU A 478 9.23 27.49 -18.45
N GLU A 479 9.79 28.42 -17.68
CA GLU A 479 9.02 29.33 -16.83
C GLU A 479 8.03 30.17 -17.63
N GLU A 480 8.49 30.85 -18.70
CA GLU A 480 7.61 31.63 -19.60
C GLU A 480 6.56 30.74 -20.29
N ALA A 481 6.86 29.46 -20.52
CA ALA A 481 5.92 28.52 -21.09
C ALA A 481 4.80 28.15 -20.09
N ILE A 482 5.18 27.87 -18.84
CA ILE A 482 4.24 27.61 -17.74
C ILE A 482 3.36 28.83 -17.48
N GLU A 483 3.94 30.03 -17.40
CA GLU A 483 3.20 31.28 -17.17
C GLU A 483 2.21 31.61 -18.30
N SER A 484 2.50 31.17 -19.53
CA SER A 484 1.60 31.40 -20.66
C SER A 484 0.42 30.45 -20.72
N ASP A 485 0.52 29.28 -20.09
CA ASP A 485 -0.47 28.20 -20.20
C ASP A 485 -1.27 27.98 -18.91
N THR A 486 -0.69 28.35 -17.77
CA THR A 486 -1.30 28.21 -16.45
C THR A 486 -1.49 29.55 -15.77
N SER A 487 -2.37 29.62 -14.77
CA SER A 487 -2.63 30.86 -14.02
C SER A 487 -2.90 30.61 -12.54
N GLY A 488 -3.10 31.68 -11.77
CA GLY A 488 -3.44 31.60 -10.35
C GLY A 488 -2.33 31.02 -9.48
N LEU A 489 -2.72 30.47 -8.33
CA LEU A 489 -1.75 29.89 -7.39
C LEU A 489 -1.06 28.63 -7.93
N PHE A 490 -1.76 27.85 -8.76
CA PHE A 490 -1.17 26.69 -9.42
C PHE A 490 0.04 27.08 -10.27
N CYS A 491 -0.08 28.12 -11.09
CA CYS A 491 1.04 28.67 -11.85
C CYS A 491 2.21 29.08 -10.94
N ARG A 492 1.94 29.77 -9.83
CA ARG A 492 2.97 30.17 -8.85
C ARG A 492 3.70 28.97 -8.24
N ILE A 493 2.99 27.88 -7.94
CA ILE A 493 3.58 26.63 -7.45
C ILE A 493 4.52 26.04 -8.50
N LEU A 494 4.07 25.91 -9.76
CA LEU A 494 4.90 25.37 -10.84
C LEU A 494 6.13 26.24 -11.10
N VAL A 495 5.98 27.57 -11.10
CA VAL A 495 7.09 28.53 -11.23
C VAL A 495 8.08 28.38 -10.07
N SER A 496 7.59 28.22 -8.84
CA SER A 496 8.49 28.00 -7.69
C SER A 496 9.28 26.70 -7.81
N LEU A 497 8.70 25.63 -8.34
CA LEU A 497 9.38 24.35 -8.50
C LEU A 497 10.36 24.35 -9.69
N VAL A 498 9.95 24.94 -10.83
CA VAL A 498 10.76 24.94 -12.07
C VAL A 498 12.03 25.77 -11.95
N GLN A 499 12.16 26.62 -10.93
CA GLN A 499 13.40 27.32 -10.64
C GLN A 499 14.55 26.37 -10.25
N GLY A 500 14.26 25.14 -9.78
CA GLY A 500 15.29 24.20 -9.35
C GLY A 500 16.12 24.75 -8.18
N ALA A 501 15.46 25.47 -7.26
CA ALA A 501 16.08 26.19 -6.15
C ALA A 501 15.56 25.71 -4.78
N ARG A 502 15.14 24.44 -4.68
CA ARG A 502 14.75 23.84 -3.40
C ARG A 502 15.97 23.74 -2.50
N GLU A 503 15.79 23.98 -1.20
CA GLU A 503 16.85 23.78 -0.21
C GLU A 503 17.34 22.31 -0.23
N GLU A 504 18.64 22.08 -0.12
CA GLU A 504 19.26 20.74 -0.08
C GLU A 504 19.98 20.46 1.25
N CYS A 505 19.78 21.32 2.25
CA CYS A 505 20.33 21.15 3.59
C CYS A 505 19.64 20.00 4.35
N PRO A 506 20.32 19.41 5.36
CA PRO A 506 19.68 18.54 6.34
C PRO A 506 18.53 19.22 7.09
N GLU A 507 17.77 18.45 7.85
CA GLU A 507 16.73 18.97 8.72
C GLU A 507 17.27 19.93 9.80
N ASP A 508 16.47 20.93 10.13
CA ASP A 508 16.71 21.87 11.22
C ASP A 508 15.53 21.69 12.17
N LEU A 509 15.79 21.17 13.38
CA LEU A 509 14.73 20.80 14.31
C LEU A 509 13.92 22.00 14.80
N GLU A 510 14.57 23.15 15.03
CA GLU A 510 13.87 24.35 15.52
C GLU A 510 12.98 24.93 14.43
N ARG A 511 13.53 25.05 13.21
CA ARG A 511 12.76 25.53 12.06
C ARG A 511 11.67 24.55 11.64
N ALA A 512 11.88 23.24 11.78
CA ALA A 512 10.86 22.25 11.46
C ALA A 512 9.66 22.34 12.42
N ASN A 513 9.90 22.59 13.71
CA ASN A 513 8.83 22.86 14.67
C ASN A 513 8.07 24.16 14.31
N ALA A 514 8.79 25.23 13.94
CA ALA A 514 8.19 26.50 13.55
C ALA A 514 7.34 26.38 12.28
N ASP A 515 7.88 25.72 11.23
CA ASP A 515 7.16 25.46 9.98
C ASP A 515 5.93 24.57 10.23
N ALA A 516 6.04 23.54 11.09
CA ALA A 516 4.91 22.69 11.44
C ALA A 516 3.80 23.44 12.20
N GLN A 517 4.19 24.35 13.12
CA GLN A 517 3.25 25.23 13.80
C GLN A 517 2.59 26.20 12.81
N GLU A 518 3.35 26.76 11.87
CA GLU A 518 2.80 27.65 10.83
C GLU A 518 1.77 26.93 9.96
N LEU A 519 2.04 25.68 9.56
CA LEU A 519 1.05 24.85 8.85
C LEU A 519 -0.18 24.53 9.73
N ALA A 520 0.02 24.25 11.02
CA ALA A 520 -1.06 23.96 11.96
C ALA A 520 -1.99 25.17 12.17
N GLU A 521 -1.41 26.36 12.32
CA GLU A 521 -2.15 27.62 12.43
C GLU A 521 -2.91 27.93 11.13
N ALA A 522 -2.26 27.71 9.98
CA ALA A 522 -2.86 27.90 8.66
C ALA A 522 -4.09 27.03 8.42
N CYS A 523 -4.19 25.85 9.05
CA CYS A 523 -5.38 24.99 8.97
C CYS A 523 -6.64 25.62 9.60
N ASN A 524 -6.51 26.70 10.38
CA ASN A 524 -7.63 27.45 10.96
C ASN A 524 -7.85 28.81 10.28
N ALA A 525 -7.09 29.12 9.23
CA ALA A 525 -7.20 30.35 8.45
C ALA A 525 -8.17 30.18 7.26
N ASP A 526 -8.45 31.26 6.55
CA ASP A 526 -9.17 31.20 5.28
C ASP A 526 -8.32 30.47 4.21
N SER A 527 -9.00 29.82 3.25
CA SER A 527 -8.39 28.91 2.26
C SER A 527 -7.19 29.53 1.51
N ASP A 528 -7.30 30.78 1.06
CA ASP A 528 -6.24 31.44 0.28
C ASP A 528 -4.96 31.63 1.11
N ASP A 529 -5.09 32.01 2.38
CA ASP A 529 -3.96 32.18 3.29
C ASP A 529 -3.31 30.83 3.60
N MET A 530 -4.13 29.79 3.79
CA MET A 530 -3.65 28.41 3.98
C MET A 530 -2.78 27.97 2.81
N GLU A 531 -3.27 28.11 1.57
CA GLU A 531 -2.55 27.65 0.39
C GLU A 531 -1.22 28.41 0.17
N VAL A 532 -1.17 29.71 0.49
CA VAL A 532 0.06 30.51 0.41
C VAL A 532 1.11 30.07 1.43
N LYS A 533 0.70 29.75 2.66
CA LYS A 533 1.59 29.22 3.70
C LYS A 533 2.10 27.82 3.36
N PHE A 534 1.24 26.96 2.82
CA PHE A 534 1.65 25.65 2.33
C PHE A 534 2.65 25.78 1.18
N MET A 535 2.43 26.72 0.24
CA MET A 535 3.36 26.98 -0.86
C MET A 535 4.75 27.38 -0.36
N SER A 536 4.85 28.31 0.59
CA SER A 536 6.14 28.85 1.05
C SER A 536 7.02 27.78 1.71
N ILE A 537 6.41 26.74 2.28
CA ILE A 537 7.10 25.64 2.97
C ILE A 537 7.31 24.45 2.02
N LEU A 538 6.23 23.92 1.42
CA LEU A 538 6.28 22.69 0.61
C LEU A 538 7.10 22.84 -0.68
N CYS A 539 7.14 24.03 -1.28
CA CYS A 539 7.87 24.23 -2.54
C CYS A 539 9.36 24.54 -2.33
N THR A 540 9.77 24.97 -1.14
CA THR A 540 11.13 25.50 -0.91
C THR A 540 11.99 24.64 0.02
N ARG A 541 11.43 24.02 1.05
CA ARG A 541 12.19 23.25 2.04
C ARG A 541 12.78 21.97 1.46
N SER A 542 13.89 21.53 2.05
CA SER A 542 14.52 20.27 1.69
C SER A 542 13.64 19.07 2.07
N PHE A 543 13.80 17.95 1.37
CA PHE A 543 13.02 16.74 1.67
C PHE A 543 13.29 16.19 3.08
N PRO A 544 14.54 16.12 3.58
CA PRO A 544 14.80 15.76 4.97
C PRO A 544 14.07 16.68 5.96
N HIS A 545 14.12 17.99 5.72
CA HIS A 545 13.42 18.97 6.55
C HIS A 545 11.89 18.77 6.53
N LEU A 546 11.30 18.59 5.34
CA LEU A 546 9.86 18.39 5.21
C LEU A 546 9.36 17.15 5.93
N ARG A 547 10.12 16.04 5.93
CA ARG A 547 9.73 14.85 6.72
C ARG A 547 9.63 15.18 8.20
N LYS A 548 10.57 15.97 8.73
CA LYS A 548 10.53 16.41 10.13
C LYS A 548 9.37 17.36 10.39
N VAL A 549 9.08 18.28 9.46
CA VAL A 549 7.88 19.15 9.53
C VAL A 549 6.60 18.30 9.61
N MET A 550 6.48 17.25 8.79
CA MET A 550 5.28 16.39 8.83
C MET A 550 5.16 15.58 10.13
N GLN A 551 6.28 15.12 10.71
CA GLN A 551 6.28 14.49 12.04
C GLN A 551 5.75 15.44 13.12
N GLU A 552 6.27 16.66 13.19
CA GLU A 552 5.83 17.63 14.19
C GLU A 552 4.40 18.13 13.89
N PHE A 553 3.99 18.23 12.63
CA PHE A 553 2.61 18.56 12.26
C PHE A 553 1.61 17.56 12.83
N VAL A 554 1.90 16.25 12.72
CA VAL A 554 1.08 15.19 13.36
C VAL A 554 1.01 15.40 14.87
N ARG A 555 2.13 15.74 15.51
CA ARG A 555 2.18 15.99 16.96
C ARG A 555 1.37 17.23 17.38
N TYR A 556 1.38 18.31 16.59
CA TYR A 556 0.66 19.55 16.92
C TYR A 556 -0.83 19.46 16.66
N THR A 557 -1.21 18.86 15.53
CA THR A 557 -2.60 18.91 15.04
C THR A 557 -3.37 17.63 15.31
N ASN A 558 -2.65 16.54 15.60
CA ASN A 558 -3.21 15.20 15.63
C ASN A 558 -3.93 14.86 14.30
N LYS A 559 -3.44 15.40 13.17
CA LYS A 559 -3.99 15.19 11.82
C LYS A 559 -2.87 14.79 10.86
N ASP A 560 -3.27 14.16 9.76
CA ASP A 560 -2.35 13.85 8.67
C ASP A 560 -2.44 14.93 7.59
N ILE A 561 -1.26 15.41 7.20
CA ILE A 561 -1.13 16.50 6.23
C ILE A 561 -1.73 16.13 4.87
N GLU A 562 -1.64 14.86 4.45
CA GLU A 562 -2.21 14.38 3.19
C GLU A 562 -3.75 14.51 3.21
N GLN A 563 -4.39 14.11 4.31
CA GLN A 563 -5.83 14.26 4.50
C GLN A 563 -6.25 15.73 4.66
N THR A 564 -5.48 16.53 5.39
CA THR A 564 -5.71 17.98 5.52
C THR A 564 -5.73 18.65 4.14
N ILE A 565 -4.72 18.39 3.31
CA ILE A 565 -4.68 18.93 1.93
C ILE A 565 -5.90 18.45 1.13
N LYS A 566 -6.26 17.17 1.22
CA LYS A 566 -7.40 16.62 0.46
C LYS A 566 -8.74 17.22 0.85
N LYS A 567 -8.91 17.53 2.14
CA LYS A 567 -10.16 18.05 2.71
C LYS A 567 -10.31 19.54 2.50
N ASP A 568 -9.24 20.29 2.76
CA ASP A 568 -9.31 21.74 2.91
C ASP A 568 -8.87 22.47 1.62
N MET A 569 -8.30 21.76 0.64
CA MET A 569 -7.90 22.32 -0.66
C MET A 569 -8.59 21.61 -1.82
N SER A 570 -8.63 22.26 -2.99
CA SER A 570 -9.27 21.71 -4.18
C SER A 570 -8.44 21.94 -5.47
N GLY A 571 -8.91 21.35 -6.58
CA GLY A 571 -8.29 21.52 -7.90
C GLY A 571 -6.81 21.13 -7.97
N ASP A 572 -6.06 21.84 -8.79
CA ASP A 572 -4.66 21.54 -9.10
C ASP A 572 -3.69 21.97 -8.01
N VAL A 573 -4.06 22.96 -7.19
CA VAL A 573 -3.31 23.34 -6.00
C VAL A 573 -3.24 22.16 -5.02
N LYS A 574 -4.40 21.56 -4.70
CA LYS A 574 -4.47 20.33 -3.93
C LYS A 574 -3.61 19.23 -4.55
N ASN A 575 -3.76 18.99 -5.85
CA ASN A 575 -3.02 17.93 -6.54
C ASN A 575 -1.49 18.13 -6.48
N ALA A 576 -1.02 19.38 -6.59
CA ALA A 576 0.39 19.73 -6.52
C ALA A 576 0.97 19.50 -5.12
N PHE A 577 0.35 20.06 -4.08
CA PHE A 577 0.82 19.85 -2.70
C PHE A 577 0.74 18.40 -2.28
N TYR A 578 -0.35 17.71 -2.66
CA TYR A 578 -0.50 16.28 -2.42
C TYR A 578 0.65 15.49 -3.04
N ALA A 579 1.01 15.77 -4.30
CA ALA A 579 2.10 15.09 -4.97
C ALA A 579 3.47 15.40 -4.35
N ILE A 580 3.70 16.64 -3.88
CA ILE A 580 4.93 17.00 -3.14
C ILE A 580 5.05 16.14 -1.88
N VAL A 581 4.01 16.10 -1.05
CA VAL A 581 4.01 15.35 0.21
C VAL A 581 4.26 13.86 -0.05
N ARG A 582 3.61 13.27 -1.05
CA ARG A 582 3.82 11.86 -1.45
C ARG A 582 5.25 11.59 -1.93
N SER A 583 5.80 12.49 -2.75
CA SER A 583 7.18 12.40 -3.26
C SER A 583 8.21 12.48 -2.13
N VAL A 584 7.97 13.34 -1.13
CA VAL A 584 8.81 13.44 0.07
C VAL A 584 8.72 12.15 0.91
N LYS A 585 7.51 11.61 1.10
CA LYS A 585 7.25 10.42 1.91
C LYS A 585 7.89 9.17 1.34
N ASN A 586 7.57 8.83 0.09
CA ASN A 586 8.14 7.67 -0.60
C ASN A 586 7.97 7.86 -2.11
N LYS A 587 9.04 8.34 -2.77
CA LYS A 587 9.04 8.61 -4.21
C LYS A 587 8.80 7.35 -5.07
N PRO A 588 9.42 6.18 -4.80
CA PRO A 588 9.06 4.94 -5.48
C PRO A 588 7.57 4.57 -5.35
N SER A 589 6.99 4.67 -4.14
CA SER A 589 5.57 4.40 -3.91
C SER A 589 4.65 5.39 -4.64
N TYR A 590 5.03 6.67 -4.72
CA TYR A 590 4.33 7.66 -5.54
C TYR A 590 4.26 7.25 -7.02
N PHE A 591 5.37 6.81 -7.61
CA PHE A 591 5.37 6.34 -8.99
C PHE A 591 4.62 5.01 -9.16
N ALA A 592 4.66 4.11 -8.19
CA ALA A 592 3.89 2.86 -8.21
C ALA A 592 2.38 3.14 -8.29
N ASP A 593 1.86 4.04 -7.45
CA ASP A 593 0.45 4.44 -7.49
C ASP A 593 0.09 5.15 -8.80
N ARG A 594 0.99 6.00 -9.35
CA ARG A 594 0.80 6.64 -10.65
C ARG A 594 0.74 5.62 -11.79
N LEU A 595 1.60 4.60 -11.80
CA LEU A 595 1.54 3.50 -12.76
C LEU A 595 0.23 2.72 -12.65
N TYR A 596 -0.20 2.42 -11.41
CA TYR A 596 -1.44 1.71 -11.19
C TYR A 596 -2.64 2.52 -11.70
N LYS A 597 -2.71 3.83 -11.39
CA LYS A 597 -3.76 4.72 -11.89
C LYS A 597 -3.74 4.90 -13.41
N ALA A 598 -2.56 4.88 -14.03
CA ALA A 598 -2.43 5.00 -15.48
C ALA A 598 -2.99 3.78 -16.22
N MET A 599 -2.95 2.61 -15.61
CA MET A 599 -3.40 1.37 -16.22
C MET A 599 -4.83 0.99 -15.77
N LYS A 600 -5.15 1.15 -14.48
CA LYS A 600 -6.44 0.77 -13.89
C LYS A 600 -7.64 1.47 -14.56
N GLY A 601 -8.57 0.68 -15.07
CA GLY A 601 -9.90 1.14 -15.49
C GLY A 601 -10.29 0.62 -16.87
N LEU A 602 -11.15 1.37 -17.57
CA LEU A 602 -11.41 1.14 -18.99
C LEU A 602 -10.41 1.97 -19.81
N GLY A 603 -9.46 1.30 -20.47
CA GLY A 603 -8.37 1.93 -21.24
C GLY A 603 -7.12 2.21 -20.41
N THR A 604 -6.07 2.74 -21.06
CA THR A 604 -4.76 3.01 -20.44
C THR A 604 -4.30 4.43 -20.77
N ASP A 605 -3.83 5.17 -19.76
CA ASP A 605 -3.06 6.41 -19.96
C ASP A 605 -1.61 6.06 -20.36
N ASP A 606 -1.45 5.76 -21.65
CA ASP A 606 -0.15 5.44 -22.24
C ASP A 606 0.88 6.55 -22.08
N ARG A 607 0.45 7.82 -21.96
CA ARG A 607 1.40 8.94 -21.82
C ARG A 607 2.05 8.90 -20.45
N ALA A 608 1.26 8.72 -19.39
CA ALA A 608 1.79 8.54 -18.04
C ALA A 608 2.62 7.26 -17.93
N LEU A 609 2.12 6.14 -18.46
CA LEU A 609 2.83 4.86 -18.44
C LEU A 609 4.21 4.97 -19.10
N ILE A 610 4.29 5.50 -20.34
CA ILE A 610 5.57 5.68 -21.05
C ILE A 610 6.47 6.66 -20.30
N ARG A 611 5.95 7.79 -19.82
CA ARG A 611 6.74 8.80 -19.12
C ARG A 611 7.43 8.22 -17.88
N ILE A 612 6.70 7.46 -17.07
CA ILE A 612 7.24 6.85 -15.85
C ILE A 612 8.23 5.73 -16.22
N MET A 613 7.85 4.81 -17.11
CA MET A 613 8.71 3.69 -17.49
C MET A 613 10.03 4.14 -18.12
N VAL A 614 10.03 5.19 -18.95
CA VAL A 614 11.26 5.76 -19.53
C VAL A 614 12.08 6.46 -18.45
N SER A 615 11.49 7.45 -17.76
CA SER A 615 12.24 8.32 -16.84
C SER A 615 12.79 7.59 -15.61
N ARG A 616 12.18 6.47 -15.20
CA ARG A 616 12.59 5.73 -14.00
C ARG A 616 13.41 4.47 -14.28
N SER A 617 13.47 4.00 -15.53
CA SER A 617 14.14 2.74 -15.93
C SER A 617 15.60 2.61 -15.48
N GLU A 618 16.32 3.72 -15.43
CA GLU A 618 17.74 3.79 -15.06
C GLU A 618 17.98 4.43 -13.67
N ILE A 619 16.92 4.58 -12.84
CA ILE A 619 16.99 5.19 -11.51
C ILE A 619 16.51 4.23 -10.42
N ASP A 620 15.19 4.00 -10.34
CA ASP A 620 14.54 3.31 -9.22
C ASP A 620 13.35 2.45 -9.65
N LEU A 621 13.24 2.09 -10.94
CA LEU A 621 12.14 1.26 -11.43
C LEU A 621 12.05 -0.09 -10.72
N PHE A 622 13.16 -0.63 -10.19
CA PHE A 622 13.12 -1.83 -9.35
C PHE A 622 12.42 -1.56 -8.00
N ASN A 623 12.71 -0.44 -7.35
CA ASN A 623 12.05 -0.05 -6.11
C ASN A 623 10.57 0.22 -6.35
N ILE A 624 10.23 0.87 -7.47
CA ILE A 624 8.85 1.12 -7.88
C ILE A 624 8.09 -0.19 -8.07
N ARG A 625 8.70 -1.20 -8.70
CA ARG A 625 8.10 -2.54 -8.83
C ARG A 625 7.79 -3.18 -7.48
N LYS A 626 8.74 -3.11 -6.54
CA LYS A 626 8.55 -3.62 -5.18
C LYS A 626 7.37 -2.93 -4.49
N GLU A 627 7.35 -1.60 -4.48
CA GLU A 627 6.24 -0.82 -3.92
C GLU A 627 4.90 -1.10 -4.61
N PHE A 628 4.93 -1.32 -5.93
CA PHE A 628 3.77 -1.72 -6.71
C PHE A 628 3.24 -3.07 -6.25
N LYS A 629 4.10 -4.09 -6.18
CA LYS A 629 3.73 -5.43 -5.68
C LYS A 629 3.22 -5.39 -4.24
N GLU A 630 3.83 -4.58 -3.37
CA GLU A 630 3.41 -4.47 -1.97
C GLU A 630 2.06 -3.77 -1.80
N THR A 631 1.86 -2.67 -2.52
CA THR A 631 0.64 -1.87 -2.43
C THR A 631 -0.51 -2.50 -3.20
N HIS A 632 -0.19 -3.26 -4.26
CA HIS A 632 -1.18 -3.78 -5.19
C HIS A 632 -1.28 -5.32 -5.24
N ASP A 633 -0.46 -6.07 -4.52
CA ASP A 633 -0.52 -7.54 -4.42
C ASP A 633 -0.51 -8.25 -5.80
N VAL A 634 0.07 -7.58 -6.80
CA VAL A 634 0.30 -8.05 -8.17
C VAL A 634 1.58 -7.39 -8.65
N SER A 635 2.47 -8.13 -9.31
CA SER A 635 3.71 -7.53 -9.81
C SER A 635 3.41 -6.51 -10.92
N LEU A 636 4.27 -5.51 -11.08
CA LEU A 636 4.13 -4.57 -12.19
C LEU A 636 4.20 -5.31 -13.55
N HIS A 637 5.01 -6.38 -13.62
CA HIS A 637 5.14 -7.23 -14.79
C HIS A 637 3.81 -7.89 -15.16
N GLU A 638 3.20 -8.61 -14.21
CA GLU A 638 1.89 -9.24 -14.40
C GLU A 638 0.83 -8.19 -14.72
N PHE A 639 0.86 -7.02 -14.09
CA PHE A 639 -0.14 -5.99 -14.34
C PHE A 639 -0.08 -5.47 -15.79
N ILE A 640 1.13 -5.18 -16.29
CA ILE A 640 1.36 -4.82 -17.70
C ILE A 640 0.95 -5.97 -18.64
N GLN A 641 1.06 -7.22 -18.19
CA GLN A 641 0.70 -8.39 -18.99
C GLN A 641 -0.82 -8.67 -18.99
N VAL A 642 -1.49 -8.58 -17.83
CA VAL A 642 -2.88 -8.99 -17.58
C VAL A 642 -3.89 -7.98 -18.11
N GLU A 643 -3.55 -6.69 -18.19
CA GLU A 643 -4.42 -5.72 -18.89
C GLU A 643 -4.68 -6.11 -20.34
N SER A 644 -3.96 -7.07 -20.93
CA SER A 644 -4.24 -7.61 -22.27
C SER A 644 -5.57 -8.38 -22.43
N MET A 645 -6.36 -8.60 -21.37
CA MET A 645 -7.73 -9.11 -21.53
C MET A 645 -8.79 -8.01 -21.67
N ILE A 646 -8.47 -6.74 -21.35
CA ILE A 646 -9.45 -5.62 -21.30
C ILE A 646 -8.89 -4.26 -21.80
N GLY A 647 -7.57 -4.05 -21.91
CA GLY A 647 -6.88 -2.78 -22.17
C GLY A 647 -5.98 -2.75 -23.43
N ASP A 648 -5.37 -1.59 -23.70
CA ASP A 648 -4.76 -1.20 -24.99
C ASP A 648 -3.24 -1.55 -25.14
N THR A 649 -2.59 -2.06 -24.10
CA THR A 649 -1.15 -2.43 -24.14
C THR A 649 -0.95 -3.78 -24.87
N SER A 650 -0.55 -3.75 -26.14
CA SER A 650 -0.42 -4.95 -26.97
C SER A 650 0.82 -4.94 -27.88
N GLY A 651 1.14 -6.11 -28.45
CA GLY A 651 2.24 -6.29 -29.41
C GLY A 651 3.60 -5.81 -28.89
N ASP A 652 4.35 -5.17 -29.79
CA ASP A 652 5.72 -4.70 -29.58
C ASP A 652 5.85 -3.62 -28.50
N TYR A 653 4.81 -2.80 -28.34
CA TYR A 653 4.76 -1.81 -27.26
C TYR A 653 4.78 -2.50 -25.89
N ARG A 654 3.95 -3.53 -25.69
CA ARG A 654 3.96 -4.34 -24.46
C ARG A 654 5.29 -5.08 -24.29
N LYS A 655 5.82 -5.68 -25.36
CA LYS A 655 7.13 -6.36 -25.32
C LYS A 655 8.21 -5.41 -24.77
N THR A 656 8.26 -4.19 -25.29
CA THR A 656 9.21 -3.17 -24.85
C THR A 656 9.01 -2.77 -23.38
N LEU A 657 7.76 -2.55 -22.95
CA LEU A 657 7.44 -2.23 -21.55
C LEU A 657 7.89 -3.34 -20.59
N LEU A 658 7.65 -4.61 -20.93
CA LEU A 658 8.05 -5.76 -20.11
C LEU A 658 9.58 -5.90 -20.02
N MET A 659 10.29 -5.59 -21.11
CA MET A 659 11.75 -5.57 -21.11
C MET A 659 12.30 -4.45 -20.23
N LEU A 660 11.72 -3.25 -20.27
CA LEU A 660 12.09 -2.16 -19.35
C LEU A 660 11.74 -2.49 -17.90
N CYS A 661 10.64 -3.21 -17.66
CA CYS A 661 10.24 -3.65 -16.33
C CYS A 661 11.32 -4.58 -15.74
N GLY A 662 11.93 -5.45 -16.54
CA GLY A 662 13.07 -6.27 -16.12
C GLY A 662 12.69 -7.55 -15.37
N GLY A 663 11.69 -8.29 -15.88
CA GLY A 663 11.27 -9.62 -15.37
C GLY A 663 10.13 -9.60 -14.36
N GLU A 664 9.67 -10.78 -13.93
CA GLU A 664 8.76 -10.97 -12.80
C GLU A 664 9.49 -10.70 -11.47
N ASP A 665 8.74 -10.19 -10.49
CA ASP A 665 9.23 -9.79 -9.15
C ASP A 665 9.39 -10.96 -8.18
#